data_AF-A0A8H5ZTA6-F1
#
_entry.id   AF-A0A8H5ZTA6-F1
#
_cell.length_a   1.000
_cell.length_b   1.000
_cell.length_c   1.000
_cell.angle_alpha   90.00
_cell.angle_beta   90.00
_cell.angle_gamma   90.00
#
_symmetry.space_group_name_H-M   'P 1'
#
loop_
_entity.id
_entity.type
_entity.pdbx_description
1 polymer ?
#
loop_
_entity_poly.entity_id
_entity_poly.type
_entity_poly.pdbx_seq_one_letter_code
_entity_poly.pdbx_strand_id
1 'polypeptide(L)'
;MAEDRILNQHINGVSTQNGSQAFVGSAQNVYFADRKSPQVGLTESQERAALQCRDALFVTDPHVDRESLITAKGTRVPSTCEWIRNDVKYRAWLNGGSHGDSGSTNDIRLLWISGGPGKGKTMLSIFLTEELEKHAAHQENTDLIFFFCSAQNEKHNTALAVLRGLLHQILTKRPQLSKHALRHFEPPERKQQTLSSLEALWIIFVEVITDVDFGTVFCVLDGLDECEESIRKGLVSRLVTLLNGQNSSTQNMFKLAIISREMPGLKNCPRVRLDPDNDERVSSDIELFISARMSDLSEIEGFNGELQASVQKELLDRAEGTFLWVGFAIHELSQKRTCSEVLKALRGLPRGLPAIYSRMLLQIPEEQRETSCNILRWVALAVRPLSLQELAAATSIQSPFPTQITEEQAIRDAIFYCKPLLQEQETRKVEGNHLIPGDYHVWRQKQKEIGFIHQSARDYLLRKERDNNKILEEFRIEPENANLEITITCLDCITQSGLWHLSSDSLANFKLKKSHLLDYSVLHWPEHARGCLAQDAALLDTLKRFIYNEPSIRTYWWAKYTTLKYMYFPSDIPVLHLTCYLGIASLVEAELVLEGGDTEFGEYINLEDKRGNTPLFLATLARSQDIVRILIDKGAKVNVKNMENRTPLHIAARVGDIEILRLLISKGAAVNARDFHGEAPLHLAVRVGNEIIVDLLLDAGANIEARGQSGNTSLHGAVETRNMAMVRLLLDKGADIEAKTRHKGRPLHVAVSTRSTVISQLLLDRGANLEPKNRAGETPLHEASKGGEEAMVQLLLDRGADVGAKTTKGKQARDLALSKKHMALVRLLDNAKKTKPVEEKSSKVVTKEEIQVQN
;
A
#
# COMPACT_ATOMS: atom_id res chain seq x y z
N MET A 1 29.50 11.60 -62.67
CA MET A 1 30.83 11.84 -63.25
C MET A 1 31.85 11.61 -62.15
N ALA A 2 32.88 10.83 -62.47
CA ALA A 2 34.26 10.80 -61.95
C ALA A 2 34.50 11.46 -60.57
N GLU A 3 34.88 10.68 -59.56
CA GLU A 3 36.29 10.45 -59.13
C GLU A 3 36.91 11.66 -58.40
N ASP A 4 37.25 11.42 -57.12
CA ASP A 4 38.55 11.69 -56.46
C ASP A 4 38.33 11.93 -54.94
N ARG A 5 38.85 11.07 -54.05
CA ARG A 5 40.22 11.06 -53.48
C ARG A 5 40.53 12.40 -52.77
N ILE A 6 41.03 12.52 -51.54
CA ILE A 6 41.80 11.62 -50.66
C ILE A 6 42.05 12.34 -49.31
N LEU A 7 42.19 11.55 -48.24
CA LEU A 7 42.96 11.75 -46.99
C LEU A 7 42.68 12.85 -45.94
N ASN A 8 42.47 12.32 -44.72
CA ASN A 8 43.24 12.53 -43.48
C ASN A 8 42.75 13.47 -42.36
N GLN A 9 42.36 12.78 -41.29
CA GLN A 9 42.90 12.85 -39.93
C GLN A 9 42.49 13.97 -38.95
N HIS A 10 41.92 13.44 -37.85
CA HIS A 10 42.13 13.77 -36.45
C HIS A 10 41.12 14.67 -35.71
N ILE A 11 40.36 13.98 -34.84
CA ILE A 11 40.23 14.20 -33.38
C ILE A 11 39.12 15.15 -32.89
N ASN A 12 38.34 14.58 -31.95
CA ASN A 12 37.49 15.15 -30.90
C ASN A 12 36.00 15.45 -31.21
N GLY A 13 35.15 14.83 -30.38
CA GLY A 13 33.98 15.49 -29.81
C GLY A 13 32.64 15.09 -30.40
N VAL A 14 32.14 13.88 -30.11
CA VAL A 14 30.71 13.59 -30.31
C VAL A 14 29.94 14.01 -29.06
N SER A 15 29.66 15.31 -28.99
CA SER A 15 28.42 15.82 -28.42
C SER A 15 27.38 15.80 -29.53
N THR A 16 26.32 15.00 -29.41
CA THR A 16 25.16 15.07 -30.32
C THR A 16 23.93 15.50 -29.54
N GLN A 17 23.66 16.81 -29.62
CA GLN A 17 22.30 17.32 -29.58
C GLN A 17 21.76 17.41 -31.01
N ASN A 18 20.46 17.12 -31.11
CA ASN A 18 19.49 17.45 -32.15
C ASN A 18 19.36 16.52 -33.36
N GLY A 19 18.13 15.99 -33.49
CA GLY A 19 17.38 16.08 -34.74
C GLY A 19 16.98 14.75 -35.37
N SER A 20 15.91 14.13 -34.87
CA SER A 20 15.03 13.34 -35.74
C SER A 20 13.58 13.48 -35.29
N GLN A 21 12.89 14.44 -35.92
CA GLN A 21 11.47 14.32 -36.18
C GLN A 21 11.27 13.11 -37.09
N ALA A 22 10.56 12.09 -36.62
CA ALA A 22 9.93 11.10 -37.48
C ALA A 22 8.73 10.46 -36.76
N PHE A 23 7.53 10.80 -37.26
CA PHE A 23 6.31 10.01 -37.28
C PHE A 23 5.80 9.36 -35.97
N VAL A 24 4.93 10.10 -35.28
CA VAL A 24 3.84 9.53 -34.49
C VAL A 24 2.80 8.97 -35.46
N GLY A 25 2.88 7.67 -35.72
CA GLY A 25 1.88 6.90 -36.45
C GLY A 25 1.21 5.92 -35.50
N SER A 26 -0.06 6.16 -35.20
CA SER A 26 -0.97 5.31 -34.43
C SER A 26 -0.97 3.86 -34.93
N ALA A 27 -0.57 2.93 -34.06
CA ALA A 27 -0.83 1.49 -34.22
C ALA A 27 -1.47 0.97 -32.92
N GLN A 28 -2.65 1.49 -32.59
CA GLN A 28 -3.67 0.72 -31.89
C GLN A 28 -4.42 -0.09 -32.95
N ASN A 29 -4.71 -1.35 -32.63
CA ASN A 29 -5.32 -2.40 -33.46
C ASN A 29 -4.30 -3.31 -34.14
N VAL A 30 -4.06 -4.46 -33.53
CA VAL A 30 -4.33 -5.81 -34.08
C VAL A 30 -3.84 -6.80 -33.03
N TYR A 31 -4.76 -7.49 -32.36
CA TYR A 31 -4.72 -8.89 -31.91
C TYR A 31 -5.98 -9.16 -31.07
N PHE A 32 -7.15 -9.11 -31.73
CA PHE A 32 -8.33 -9.84 -31.28
C PHE A 32 -8.49 -11.01 -32.25
N ALA A 33 -8.01 -12.19 -31.84
CA ALA A 33 -8.38 -13.44 -32.46
C ALA A 33 -9.47 -14.09 -31.60
N ASP A 34 -10.59 -14.40 -32.24
CA ASP A 34 -11.83 -14.94 -31.70
C ASP A 34 -11.64 -16.11 -30.71
N ARG A 35 -12.18 -15.94 -29.50
CA ARG A 35 -12.74 -17.04 -28.70
C ARG A 35 -14.08 -16.58 -28.12
N LYS A 36 -15.17 -16.85 -28.84
CA LYS A 36 -16.54 -16.68 -28.33
C LYS A 36 -16.89 -17.84 -27.40
N SER A 37 -17.10 -17.51 -26.13
CA SER A 37 -17.94 -18.30 -25.21
C SER A 37 -19.00 -17.36 -24.60
N PRO A 38 -20.20 -17.85 -24.24
CA PRO A 38 -21.38 -17.02 -24.08
C PRO A 38 -21.34 -16.27 -22.74
N GLN A 39 -21.06 -14.96 -22.77
CA GLN A 39 -21.09 -14.08 -21.59
C GLN A 39 -22.42 -13.30 -21.51
N VAL A 40 -22.97 -13.21 -20.30
CA VAL A 40 -23.97 -12.22 -19.92
C VAL A 40 -23.30 -10.85 -20.00
N GLY A 41 -23.58 -10.10 -21.08
CA GLY A 41 -22.88 -8.84 -21.39
C GLY A 41 -23.19 -7.72 -20.41
N LEU A 42 -22.14 -7.00 -19.99
CA LEU A 42 -22.26 -5.70 -19.32
C LEU A 42 -22.97 -4.71 -20.26
N THR A 43 -23.74 -3.77 -19.72
CA THR A 43 -24.29 -2.68 -20.54
C THR A 43 -23.17 -1.77 -21.04
N GLU A 44 -23.34 -1.10 -22.20
CA GLU A 44 -22.32 -0.19 -22.77
C GLU A 44 -21.87 0.91 -21.76
N SER A 45 -22.79 1.33 -20.88
CA SER A 45 -22.48 2.25 -19.77
C SER A 45 -21.60 1.62 -18.70
N GLN A 46 -21.83 0.35 -18.36
CA GLN A 46 -21.02 -0.40 -17.38
C GLN A 46 -19.64 -0.75 -17.96
N GLU A 47 -19.54 -1.04 -19.25
CA GLU A 47 -18.25 -1.25 -19.92
C GLU A 47 -17.40 0.01 -19.89
N ARG A 48 -17.98 1.18 -20.19
CA ARG A 48 -17.27 2.47 -20.04
C ARG A 48 -16.86 2.75 -18.60
N ALA A 49 -17.73 2.49 -17.62
CA ALA A 49 -17.40 2.66 -16.21
C ALA A 49 -16.29 1.69 -15.75
N ALA A 50 -16.32 0.44 -16.24
CA ALA A 50 -15.31 -0.57 -15.93
C ALA A 50 -13.94 -0.15 -16.48
N LEU A 51 -13.90 0.37 -17.71
CA LEU A 51 -12.71 0.95 -18.31
C LEU A 51 -12.19 2.13 -17.47
N GLN A 52 -13.04 3.07 -17.08
CA GLN A 52 -12.63 4.21 -16.25
C GLN A 52 -12.11 3.80 -14.87
N CYS A 53 -12.70 2.78 -14.26
CA CYS A 53 -12.26 2.21 -12.98
C CYS A 53 -10.89 1.54 -13.11
N ARG A 54 -10.72 0.70 -14.14
CA ARG A 54 -9.43 0.08 -14.47
C ARG A 54 -8.38 1.16 -14.71
N ASP A 55 -8.64 2.12 -15.59
CA ASP A 55 -7.69 3.18 -15.94
C ASP A 55 -7.33 4.07 -14.73
N ALA A 56 -8.23 4.20 -13.75
CA ALA A 56 -7.94 4.89 -12.49
C ALA A 56 -6.98 4.11 -11.57
N LEU A 57 -7.03 2.78 -11.61
CA LEU A 57 -6.12 1.89 -10.87
C LEU A 57 -4.73 1.83 -11.50
N PHE A 58 -4.57 2.28 -12.75
CA PHE A 58 -3.27 2.29 -13.42
C PHE A 58 -2.22 3.08 -12.61
N VAL A 59 -1.06 2.44 -12.41
CA VAL A 59 0.11 3.03 -11.75
C VAL A 59 1.25 3.10 -12.76
N THR A 60 1.61 1.93 -13.30
CA THR A 60 2.63 1.70 -14.34
C THR A 60 2.26 0.51 -15.22
N ASP A 61 2.98 0.38 -16.34
CA ASP A 61 2.94 -0.81 -17.18
C ASP A 61 3.99 -1.82 -16.67
N PRO A 62 3.57 -3.00 -16.17
CA PRO A 62 4.49 -3.97 -15.59
C PRO A 62 5.54 -4.49 -16.58
N HIS A 63 5.23 -4.58 -17.88
CA HIS A 63 6.20 -5.03 -18.88
C HIS A 63 7.25 -3.95 -19.13
N VAL A 64 6.87 -2.67 -19.16
CA VAL A 64 7.83 -1.55 -19.22
C VAL A 64 8.71 -1.53 -17.98
N ASP A 65 8.16 -1.83 -16.80
CA ASP A 65 8.94 -1.92 -15.56
C ASP A 65 9.95 -3.07 -15.62
N ARG A 66 9.56 -4.24 -16.14
CA ARG A 66 10.46 -5.38 -16.36
C ARG A 66 11.59 -5.05 -17.34
N GLU A 67 11.28 -4.44 -18.48
CA GLU A 67 12.28 -4.02 -19.46
C GLU A 67 13.22 -2.94 -18.91
N SER A 68 12.69 -2.02 -18.11
CA SER A 68 13.49 -1.01 -17.41
C SER A 68 14.45 -1.65 -16.41
N LEU A 69 14.02 -2.68 -15.68
CA LEU A 69 14.88 -3.45 -14.79
C LEU A 69 15.95 -4.24 -15.55
N ILE A 70 15.60 -4.88 -16.68
CA ILE A 70 16.57 -5.58 -17.55
C ILE A 70 17.60 -4.59 -18.07
N THR A 71 17.18 -3.41 -18.51
CA THR A 71 18.07 -2.35 -18.99
C THR A 71 18.99 -1.85 -17.88
N ALA A 72 18.46 -1.67 -16.66
CA ALA A 72 19.21 -1.16 -15.52
C ALA A 72 20.18 -2.18 -14.90
N LYS A 73 19.82 -3.47 -14.88
CA LYS A 73 20.58 -4.54 -14.21
C LYS A 73 21.38 -5.43 -15.17
N GLY A 74 21.11 -5.35 -16.47
CA GLY A 74 21.68 -6.23 -17.51
C GLY A 74 20.79 -7.42 -17.84
N THR A 75 21.05 -8.06 -18.99
CA THR A 75 20.34 -9.26 -19.40
C THR A 75 20.76 -10.48 -18.59
N ARG A 76 19.82 -11.40 -18.35
CA ARG A 76 20.12 -12.67 -17.67
C ARG A 76 21.09 -13.50 -18.52
N VAL A 77 22.13 -14.04 -17.89
CA VAL A 77 23.04 -14.99 -18.53
C VAL A 77 22.32 -16.34 -18.72
N PRO A 78 22.35 -16.96 -19.91
CA PRO A 78 21.71 -18.26 -20.14
C PRO A 78 22.11 -19.31 -19.09
N SER A 79 21.18 -20.23 -18.79
CA SER A 79 21.35 -21.30 -17.77
C SER A 79 21.35 -20.86 -16.31
N THR A 80 21.47 -19.55 -15.99
CA THR A 80 21.38 -19.08 -14.60
C THR A 80 19.96 -19.18 -14.02
N CYS A 81 19.79 -19.33 -12.71
CA CYS A 81 18.49 -19.43 -12.01
C CYS A 81 17.66 -20.68 -12.34
N GLU A 82 18.05 -21.51 -13.31
CA GLU A 82 17.22 -22.64 -13.78
C GLU A 82 17.05 -23.74 -12.74
N TRP A 83 17.97 -23.83 -11.78
CA TRP A 83 17.91 -24.76 -10.66
C TRP A 83 16.63 -24.61 -9.83
N ILE A 84 15.98 -23.43 -9.82
CA ILE A 84 14.73 -23.21 -9.10
C ILE A 84 13.61 -24.14 -9.58
N ARG A 85 13.65 -24.55 -10.86
CA ARG A 85 12.70 -25.52 -11.44
C ARG A 85 12.75 -26.87 -10.74
N ASN A 86 13.86 -27.19 -10.08
CA ASN A 86 14.08 -28.44 -9.36
C ASN A 86 13.89 -28.30 -7.84
N ASP A 87 13.64 -27.10 -7.34
CA ASP A 87 13.40 -26.88 -5.92
C ASP A 87 12.05 -27.48 -5.50
N VAL A 88 12.07 -28.26 -4.41
CA VAL A 88 10.89 -29.01 -3.93
C VAL A 88 9.77 -28.06 -3.52
N LYS A 89 10.09 -26.92 -2.89
CA LYS A 89 9.10 -25.95 -2.41
C LYS A 89 8.53 -25.15 -3.58
N TYR A 90 9.37 -24.76 -4.55
CA TYR A 90 8.91 -24.11 -5.77
C TYR A 90 7.96 -25.03 -6.56
N ARG A 91 8.33 -26.30 -6.76
CA ARG A 91 7.47 -27.28 -7.45
C ARG A 91 6.15 -27.52 -6.74
N ALA A 92 6.18 -27.64 -5.40
CA ALA A 92 4.98 -27.80 -4.60
C ALA A 92 4.05 -26.59 -4.74
N TRP A 93 4.60 -25.37 -4.72
CA TRP A 93 3.84 -24.14 -4.99
C TRP A 93 3.33 -24.08 -6.43
N LEU A 94 4.14 -24.42 -7.44
CA LEU A 94 3.77 -24.35 -8.85
C LEU A 94 2.63 -25.32 -9.20
N ASN A 95 2.78 -26.61 -8.86
CA ASN A 95 1.92 -27.67 -9.36
C ASN A 95 0.68 -27.96 -8.49
N GLY A 96 0.65 -27.48 -7.24
CA GLY A 96 -0.31 -28.01 -6.25
C GLY A 96 -0.06 -29.50 -6.00
N GLY A 97 -0.66 -30.10 -4.96
CA GLY A 97 -0.44 -31.50 -4.56
C GLY A 97 -0.96 -32.57 -5.55
N SER A 98 -0.46 -32.55 -6.79
CA SER A 98 -0.87 -33.44 -7.89
C SER A 98 0.18 -34.52 -8.16
N HIS A 99 0.72 -35.14 -7.12
CA HIS A 99 1.35 -36.46 -7.26
C HIS A 99 0.94 -37.31 -6.06
N GLY A 100 0.25 -38.40 -6.37
CA GLY A 100 -0.18 -39.38 -5.38
C GLY A 100 1.03 -39.99 -4.72
N ASP A 101 1.27 -39.60 -3.48
CA ASP A 101 1.68 -40.51 -2.42
C ASP A 101 1.28 -39.90 -1.07
N SER A 102 0.67 -40.76 -0.25
CA SER A 102 0.18 -40.59 1.12
C SER A 102 0.57 -39.34 1.91
N GLY A 103 -0.46 -38.61 2.39
CA GLY A 103 -0.42 -37.87 3.67
C GLY A 103 -0.35 -36.34 3.57
N SER A 104 -1.52 -35.68 3.71
CA SER A 104 -1.70 -34.27 4.10
C SER A 104 -0.68 -33.25 3.56
N THR A 105 -0.67 -32.94 2.26
CA THR A 105 0.07 -31.78 1.76
C THR A 105 -0.88 -30.60 1.61
N ASN A 106 -0.76 -29.61 2.50
CA ASN A 106 -1.41 -28.29 2.38
C ASN A 106 -1.09 -27.69 1.00
N ASP A 107 -2.12 -27.21 0.30
CA ASP A 107 -1.97 -26.50 -0.97
C ASP A 107 -1.23 -25.17 -0.75
N ILE A 108 0.02 -25.09 -1.21
CA ILE A 108 0.90 -23.95 -0.93
C ILE A 108 0.52 -22.79 -1.85
N ARG A 109 -0.16 -21.78 -1.30
CA ARG A 109 -0.57 -20.57 -2.04
C ARG A 109 0.41 -19.42 -1.95
N LEU A 110 1.29 -19.43 -0.94
CA LEU A 110 2.29 -18.40 -0.70
C LEU A 110 3.69 -19.03 -0.63
N LEU A 111 4.58 -18.59 -1.52
CA LEU A 111 5.99 -18.94 -1.52
C LEU A 111 6.82 -17.70 -1.23
N TRP A 112 7.78 -17.82 -0.32
CA TRP A 112 8.74 -16.76 -0.05
C TRP A 112 10.12 -17.15 -0.55
N ILE A 113 10.70 -16.36 -1.44
CA ILE A 113 12.08 -16.50 -1.90
C ILE A 113 12.89 -15.36 -1.28
N SER A 114 13.86 -15.72 -0.46
CA SER A 114 14.63 -14.76 0.32
C SER A 114 16.11 -14.82 -0.03
N GLY A 115 16.79 -13.69 0.02
CA GLY A 115 18.24 -13.70 0.03
C GLY A 115 18.88 -12.38 0.42
N GLY A 116 20.14 -12.45 0.83
CA GLY A 116 21.01 -11.33 1.14
C GLY A 116 21.23 -10.38 -0.04
N PRO A 117 21.91 -9.25 0.21
CA PRO A 117 22.24 -8.28 -0.82
C PRO A 117 23.08 -8.91 -1.95
N GLY A 118 22.74 -8.60 -3.20
CA GLY A 118 23.54 -9.03 -4.36
C GLY A 118 23.45 -10.53 -4.73
N LYS A 119 22.58 -11.31 -4.09
CA LYS A 119 22.40 -12.76 -4.36
C LYS A 119 21.56 -13.10 -5.61
N GLY A 120 21.28 -12.14 -6.48
CA GLY A 120 20.56 -12.40 -7.75
C GLY A 120 19.03 -12.41 -7.68
N LYS A 121 18.41 -11.97 -6.57
CA LYS A 121 16.94 -11.93 -6.37
C LYS A 121 16.15 -11.35 -7.56
N THR A 122 16.50 -10.14 -8.01
CA THR A 122 15.80 -9.48 -9.12
C THR A 122 15.94 -10.27 -10.42
N MET A 123 17.11 -10.85 -10.71
CA MET A 123 17.29 -11.72 -11.89
C MET A 123 16.46 -12.99 -11.80
N LEU A 124 16.37 -13.58 -10.60
CA LEU A 124 15.48 -14.71 -10.36
C LEU A 124 14.01 -14.30 -10.53
N SER A 125 13.59 -13.12 -10.06
CA SER A 125 12.21 -12.66 -10.29
C SER A 125 11.91 -12.44 -11.78
N ILE A 126 12.86 -11.89 -12.56
CA ILE A 126 12.71 -11.74 -14.01
C ILE A 126 12.56 -13.12 -14.65
N PHE A 127 13.46 -14.05 -14.34
CA PHE A 127 13.39 -15.44 -14.82
C PHE A 127 12.05 -16.10 -14.47
N LEU A 128 11.57 -15.96 -13.24
CA LEU A 128 10.28 -16.50 -12.82
C LEU A 128 9.13 -15.87 -13.59
N THR A 129 9.15 -14.56 -13.85
CA THR A 129 8.10 -13.95 -14.68
C THR A 129 8.12 -14.48 -16.12
N GLU A 130 9.29 -14.65 -16.74
CA GLU A 130 9.39 -15.22 -18.10
C GLU A 130 8.94 -16.69 -18.16
N GLU A 131 9.30 -17.47 -17.13
CA GLU A 131 8.95 -18.88 -17.03
C GLU A 131 7.46 -19.09 -16.78
N LEU A 132 6.90 -18.35 -15.82
CA LEU A 132 5.47 -18.40 -15.51
C LEU A 132 4.60 -17.82 -16.63
N GLU A 133 5.10 -16.84 -17.40
CA GLU A 133 4.42 -16.31 -18.59
C GLU A 133 4.28 -17.40 -19.65
N LYS A 134 5.35 -18.18 -19.88
CA LYS A 134 5.29 -19.37 -20.74
C LYS A 134 4.36 -20.43 -20.15
N HIS A 135 4.45 -20.72 -18.84
CA HIS A 135 3.60 -21.71 -18.19
C HIS A 135 2.11 -21.37 -18.32
N ALA A 136 1.74 -20.13 -18.03
CA ALA A 136 0.37 -19.63 -18.14
C ALA A 136 -0.16 -19.69 -19.57
N ALA A 137 0.69 -19.40 -20.58
CA ALA A 137 0.28 -19.46 -21.99
C ALA A 137 -0.13 -20.87 -22.47
N HIS A 138 0.31 -21.94 -21.79
CA HIS A 138 -0.02 -23.33 -22.14
C HIS A 138 -1.20 -23.90 -21.34
N GLN A 139 -1.75 -23.16 -20.38
CA GLN A 139 -2.86 -23.59 -19.53
C GLN A 139 -4.10 -22.74 -19.78
N GLU A 140 -5.27 -23.38 -19.84
CA GLU A 140 -6.52 -22.63 -19.95
C GLU A 140 -6.84 -21.94 -18.61
N ASN A 141 -7.41 -20.74 -18.69
CA ASN A 141 -7.83 -19.93 -17.54
C ASN A 141 -6.73 -19.65 -16.49
N THR A 142 -5.49 -19.51 -16.97
CA THR A 142 -4.31 -19.24 -16.13
C THR A 142 -3.62 -17.97 -16.60
N ASP A 143 -3.35 -17.05 -15.68
CA ASP A 143 -2.69 -15.78 -15.96
C ASP A 143 -1.48 -15.55 -15.04
N LEU A 144 -0.53 -14.74 -15.51
CA LEU A 144 0.54 -14.18 -14.70
C LEU A 144 0.32 -12.67 -14.51
N ILE A 145 0.48 -12.21 -13.27
CA ILE A 145 0.65 -10.80 -12.93
C ILE A 145 1.94 -10.62 -12.12
N PHE A 146 2.52 -9.42 -12.13
CA PHE A 146 3.72 -9.17 -11.34
C PHE A 146 3.88 -7.69 -11.01
N PHE A 147 4.62 -7.40 -9.94
CA PHE A 147 4.92 -6.03 -9.52
C PHE A 147 6.32 -5.97 -8.93
N PHE A 148 7.11 -5.01 -9.39
CA PHE A 148 8.46 -4.76 -8.90
C PHE A 148 8.44 -3.51 -8.02
N CYS A 149 8.65 -3.71 -6.73
CA CYS A 149 8.77 -2.61 -5.78
C CYS A 149 10.14 -1.96 -5.91
N SER A 150 10.21 -0.66 -5.64
CA SER A 150 11.47 0.09 -5.72
C SER A 150 11.45 1.22 -4.71
N ALA A 151 12.47 1.29 -3.84
CA ALA A 151 12.62 2.40 -2.88
C ALA A 151 12.80 3.76 -3.58
N GLN A 152 13.25 3.73 -4.84
CA GLN A 152 13.62 4.91 -5.62
C GLN A 152 12.44 5.53 -6.37
N ASN A 153 11.26 4.92 -6.33
CA ASN A 153 10.10 5.39 -7.09
C ASN A 153 8.85 5.40 -6.20
N GLU A 154 8.31 6.59 -5.94
CA GLU A 154 7.09 6.78 -5.12
C GLU A 154 5.88 6.01 -5.66
N LYS A 155 5.87 5.69 -6.96
CA LYS A 155 4.83 4.85 -7.57
C LYS A 155 5.03 3.35 -7.31
N HIS A 156 6.11 2.93 -6.67
CA HIS A 156 6.47 1.52 -6.45
C HIS A 156 6.87 1.21 -5.00
N ASN A 157 6.80 2.18 -4.08
CA ASN A 157 7.23 2.00 -2.68
C ASN A 157 6.06 1.98 -1.67
N THR A 158 4.80 2.05 -2.13
CA THR A 158 3.61 2.04 -1.26
C THR A 158 2.73 0.80 -1.46
N ALA A 159 2.06 0.33 -0.41
CA ALA A 159 1.09 -0.77 -0.54
C ALA A 159 -0.13 -0.40 -1.40
N LEU A 160 -0.50 0.89 -1.43
CA LEU A 160 -1.51 1.41 -2.35
C LEU A 160 -1.09 1.16 -3.79
N ALA A 161 0.15 1.46 -4.15
CA ALA A 161 0.67 1.20 -5.48
C ALA A 161 0.68 -0.29 -5.82
N VAL A 162 1.14 -1.15 -4.90
CA VAL A 162 1.12 -2.61 -5.11
C VAL A 162 -0.30 -3.09 -5.39
N LEU A 163 -1.26 -2.79 -4.52
CA LEU A 163 -2.65 -3.24 -4.71
C LEU A 163 -3.28 -2.67 -5.98
N ARG A 164 -3.06 -1.39 -6.27
CA ARG A 164 -3.55 -0.74 -7.50
C ARG A 164 -2.98 -1.41 -8.75
N GLY A 165 -1.66 -1.65 -8.77
CA GLY A 165 -0.97 -2.30 -9.88
C GLY A 165 -1.44 -3.74 -10.11
N LEU A 166 -1.61 -4.52 -9.03
CA LEU A 166 -2.12 -5.90 -9.12
C LEU A 166 -3.58 -5.92 -9.58
N LEU A 167 -4.45 -5.09 -9.00
CA LEU A 167 -5.85 -4.97 -9.41
C LEU A 167 -5.98 -4.53 -10.86
N HIS A 168 -5.22 -3.52 -11.29
CA HIS A 168 -5.20 -3.07 -12.68
C HIS A 168 -4.91 -4.22 -13.64
N GLN A 169 -3.86 -5.02 -13.36
CA GLN A 169 -3.48 -6.16 -14.20
C GLN A 169 -4.56 -7.26 -14.22
N ILE A 170 -5.12 -7.61 -13.05
CA ILE A 170 -6.19 -8.61 -12.97
C ILE A 170 -7.40 -8.15 -13.78
N LEU A 171 -7.86 -6.91 -13.60
CA LEU A 171 -9.02 -6.36 -14.30
C LEU A 171 -8.77 -6.15 -15.80
N THR A 172 -7.51 -5.95 -16.21
CA THR A 172 -7.14 -5.88 -17.62
C THR A 172 -7.25 -7.25 -18.29
N LYS A 173 -6.74 -8.29 -17.64
CA LYS A 173 -6.78 -9.67 -18.15
C LYS A 173 -8.18 -10.29 -18.02
N ARG A 174 -8.94 -9.87 -17.01
CA ARG A 174 -10.29 -10.35 -16.71
C ARG A 174 -11.27 -9.19 -16.51
N PRO A 175 -11.71 -8.55 -17.61
CA PRO A 175 -12.61 -7.41 -17.55
C PRO A 175 -13.92 -7.68 -16.81
N GLN A 176 -14.42 -8.93 -16.85
CA GLN A 176 -15.63 -9.35 -16.15
C GLN A 176 -15.57 -9.16 -14.62
N LEU A 177 -14.36 -9.19 -14.04
CA LEU A 177 -14.15 -8.99 -12.61
C LEU A 177 -14.28 -7.52 -12.19
N SER A 178 -14.36 -6.59 -13.15
CA SER A 178 -14.54 -5.15 -12.88
C SER A 178 -15.85 -4.87 -12.13
N LYS A 179 -16.82 -5.79 -12.18
CA LYS A 179 -18.05 -5.77 -11.36
C LYS A 179 -17.76 -5.53 -9.87
N HIS A 180 -16.66 -6.07 -9.35
CA HIS A 180 -16.24 -5.92 -7.95
C HIS A 180 -15.62 -4.57 -7.63
N ALA A 181 -14.95 -3.95 -8.61
CA ALA A 181 -14.32 -2.66 -8.43
C ALA A 181 -15.32 -1.51 -8.63
N LEU A 182 -16.25 -1.64 -9.57
CA LEU A 182 -17.25 -0.63 -9.92
C LEU A 182 -18.02 -0.09 -8.70
N ARG A 183 -18.43 -0.97 -7.76
CA ARG A 183 -19.16 -0.57 -6.55
C ARG A 183 -18.40 0.39 -5.63
N HIS A 184 -17.07 0.42 -5.72
CA HIS A 184 -16.21 1.31 -4.91
C HIS A 184 -15.84 2.60 -5.65
N PHE A 185 -16.04 2.66 -6.97
CA PHE A 185 -15.75 3.83 -7.80
C PHE A 185 -17.00 4.65 -8.14
N GLU A 186 -18.20 4.14 -7.83
CA GLU A 186 -19.47 4.83 -8.01
C GLU A 186 -20.07 5.33 -6.68
N PRO A 187 -20.56 6.58 -6.61
CA PRO A 187 -20.50 7.62 -7.66
C PRO A 187 -19.09 8.24 -7.79
N PRO A 188 -18.79 9.00 -8.87
CA PRO A 188 -17.43 9.45 -9.21
C PRO A 188 -16.67 10.17 -8.09
N GLU A 189 -17.38 10.80 -7.16
CA GLU A 189 -16.82 11.47 -5.98
C GLU A 189 -16.08 10.50 -5.05
N ARG A 190 -16.42 9.20 -5.05
CA ARG A 190 -15.73 8.16 -4.28
C ARG A 190 -14.41 7.70 -4.90
N LYS A 191 -14.15 8.00 -6.17
CA LYS A 191 -12.94 7.55 -6.88
C LYS A 191 -11.67 7.89 -6.09
N GLN A 192 -11.51 9.14 -5.67
CA GLN A 192 -10.31 9.57 -4.96
C GLN A 192 -10.22 8.95 -3.56
N GLN A 193 -11.36 8.78 -2.88
CA GLN A 193 -11.42 8.13 -1.57
C GLN A 193 -10.98 6.67 -1.66
N THR A 194 -11.45 5.94 -2.66
CA THR A 194 -11.08 4.54 -2.90
C THR A 194 -9.61 4.41 -3.29
N LEU A 195 -9.10 5.26 -4.19
CA LEU A 195 -7.70 5.23 -4.60
C LEU A 195 -6.72 5.59 -3.48
N SER A 196 -7.18 6.35 -2.48
CA SER A 196 -6.39 6.76 -1.31
C SER A 196 -6.60 5.86 -0.09
N SER A 197 -7.47 4.83 -0.19
CA SER A 197 -7.79 3.93 0.92
C SER A 197 -7.24 2.54 0.67
N LEU A 198 -6.28 2.13 1.51
CA LEU A 198 -5.69 0.80 1.47
C LEU A 198 -6.75 -0.28 1.74
N GLU A 199 -7.66 0.01 2.66
CA GLU A 199 -8.78 -0.85 3.03
C GLU A 199 -9.74 -1.06 1.86
N ALA A 200 -10.14 0.02 1.18
CA ALA A 200 -11.03 -0.09 0.02
C ALA A 200 -10.39 -0.93 -1.09
N LEU A 201 -9.12 -0.67 -1.43
CA LEU A 201 -8.38 -1.45 -2.42
C LEU A 201 -8.14 -2.90 -1.99
N TRP A 202 -8.00 -3.16 -0.69
CA TRP A 202 -7.87 -4.50 -0.16
C TRP A 202 -9.18 -5.29 -0.29
N ILE A 203 -10.34 -4.66 -0.06
CA ILE A 203 -11.68 -5.29 -0.16
C ILE A 203 -11.97 -5.72 -1.61
N ILE A 204 -12.09 -4.77 -2.56
CA ILE A 204 -11.17 -4.76 -3.71
C ILE A 204 -10.63 -6.11 -4.18
N PHE A 205 -9.36 -6.24 -3.86
CA PHE A 205 -8.51 -7.36 -4.15
C PHE A 205 -9.08 -8.69 -3.66
N VAL A 206 -9.54 -8.77 -2.40
CA VAL A 206 -10.09 -10.01 -1.83
C VAL A 206 -11.33 -10.49 -2.61
N GLU A 207 -12.25 -9.60 -2.93
CA GLU A 207 -13.47 -9.96 -3.66
C GLU A 207 -13.19 -10.37 -5.10
N VAL A 208 -12.20 -9.75 -5.73
CA VAL A 208 -11.72 -10.14 -7.08
C VAL A 208 -11.09 -11.53 -7.07
N ILE A 209 -10.19 -11.84 -6.13
CA ILE A 209 -9.49 -13.13 -6.12
C ILE A 209 -10.34 -14.30 -5.61
N THR A 210 -11.47 -14.01 -4.96
CA THR A 210 -12.41 -15.03 -4.45
C THR A 210 -13.57 -15.30 -5.40
N ASP A 211 -13.72 -14.54 -6.49
CA ASP A 211 -14.78 -14.73 -7.49
C ASP A 211 -14.61 -16.03 -8.27
N VAL A 212 -15.69 -16.76 -8.52
CA VAL A 212 -15.70 -18.04 -9.25
C VAL A 212 -15.12 -17.96 -10.68
N ASP A 213 -15.16 -16.79 -11.30
CA ASP A 213 -14.59 -16.55 -12.64
C ASP A 213 -13.09 -16.15 -12.56
N PHE A 214 -12.46 -16.25 -11.37
CA PHE A 214 -11.07 -15.88 -11.18
C PHE A 214 -10.09 -16.90 -11.75
N GLY A 215 -10.39 -18.20 -11.75
CA GLY A 215 -9.44 -19.19 -12.26
C GLY A 215 -8.10 -19.20 -11.53
N THR A 216 -7.00 -19.43 -12.27
CA THR A 216 -5.65 -19.46 -11.69
C THR A 216 -4.88 -18.19 -12.03
N VAL A 217 -4.25 -17.57 -11.04
CA VAL A 217 -3.33 -16.44 -11.22
C VAL A 217 -2.07 -16.66 -10.43
N PHE A 218 -0.95 -16.68 -11.15
CA PHE A 218 0.36 -16.55 -10.54
C PHE A 218 0.70 -15.08 -10.37
N CYS A 219 1.22 -14.73 -9.20
CA CYS A 219 1.66 -13.39 -8.87
C CYS A 219 3.11 -13.42 -8.41
N VAL A 220 3.97 -12.63 -9.05
CA VAL A 220 5.36 -12.42 -8.62
C VAL A 220 5.50 -11.01 -8.06
N LEU A 221 5.89 -10.90 -6.79
CA LEU A 221 6.09 -9.62 -6.10
C LEU A 221 7.55 -9.52 -5.65
N ASP A 222 8.33 -8.68 -6.32
CA ASP A 222 9.75 -8.46 -6.01
C ASP A 222 9.95 -7.16 -5.21
N GLY A 223 10.91 -7.16 -4.30
CA GLY A 223 11.39 -5.97 -3.62
C GLY A 223 10.46 -5.41 -2.54
N LEU A 224 9.54 -6.21 -1.97
CA LEU A 224 8.62 -5.73 -0.93
C LEU A 224 9.35 -5.17 0.31
N ASP A 225 10.61 -5.57 0.53
CA ASP A 225 11.48 -5.00 1.54
C ASP A 225 11.89 -3.53 1.28
N GLU A 226 11.75 -3.06 0.05
CA GLU A 226 12.02 -1.68 -0.39
C GLU A 226 10.82 -0.73 -0.21
N CYS A 227 9.66 -1.24 0.21
CA CYS A 227 8.49 -0.41 0.56
C CYS A 227 8.61 0.21 1.96
N GLU A 228 7.86 1.28 2.21
CA GLU A 228 7.80 1.98 3.50
C GLU A 228 7.49 1.03 4.68
N GLU A 229 8.24 1.13 5.79
CA GLU A 229 8.22 0.15 6.88
C GLU A 229 6.87 0.03 7.59
N SER A 230 6.22 1.18 7.88
CA SER A 230 4.95 1.25 8.61
C SER A 230 3.84 0.46 7.91
N ILE A 231 3.87 0.46 6.57
CA ILE A 231 2.86 -0.13 5.68
C ILE A 231 3.23 -1.55 5.26
N ARG A 232 4.53 -1.84 5.08
CA ARG A 232 5.07 -3.19 4.78
C ARG A 232 4.59 -4.24 5.78
N LYS A 233 4.59 -3.91 7.09
CA LYS A 233 4.09 -4.80 8.15
C LYS A 233 2.58 -5.09 7.99
N GLY A 234 1.79 -4.07 7.65
CA GLY A 234 0.34 -4.18 7.44
C GLY A 234 -0.04 -5.04 6.23
N LEU A 235 0.54 -4.76 5.05
CA LEU A 235 0.23 -5.51 3.82
C LEU A 235 0.67 -6.97 3.92
N VAL A 236 1.87 -7.23 4.45
CA VAL A 236 2.40 -8.61 4.60
C VAL A 236 1.49 -9.43 5.52
N SER A 237 1.11 -8.87 6.67
CA SER A 237 0.20 -9.57 7.60
C SER A 237 -1.14 -9.93 6.93
N ARG A 238 -1.71 -9.00 6.16
CA ARG A 238 -2.95 -9.22 5.41
C ARG A 238 -2.80 -10.33 4.34
N LEU A 239 -1.73 -10.31 3.54
CA LEU A 239 -1.46 -11.34 2.52
C LEU A 239 -1.24 -12.72 3.13
N VAL A 240 -0.45 -12.80 4.21
CA VAL A 240 -0.19 -14.07 4.92
C VAL A 240 -1.48 -14.63 5.49
N THR A 241 -2.30 -13.79 6.13
CA THR A 241 -3.60 -14.22 6.70
C THR A 241 -4.54 -14.71 5.60
N LEU A 242 -4.62 -14.00 4.48
CA LEU A 242 -5.49 -14.34 3.36
C LEU A 242 -5.10 -15.67 2.70
N LEU A 243 -3.81 -15.94 2.53
CA LEU A 243 -3.31 -17.10 1.79
C LEU A 243 -3.07 -18.34 2.66
N ASN A 244 -2.98 -18.19 3.99
CA ASN A 244 -2.91 -19.29 4.93
C ASN A 244 -4.29 -19.71 5.51
N GLY A 245 -5.37 -18.96 5.22
CA GLY A 245 -6.72 -19.26 5.71
C GLY A 245 -7.33 -20.54 5.11
N GLN A 246 -8.07 -21.30 5.90
CA GLN A 246 -8.62 -22.63 5.55
C GLN A 246 -9.87 -22.63 4.64
N ASN A 247 -10.12 -21.59 3.84
CA ASN A 247 -11.30 -21.58 2.96
C ASN A 247 -11.02 -22.37 1.68
N SER A 248 -11.24 -23.68 1.77
CA SER A 248 -11.19 -24.65 0.69
C SER A 248 -12.43 -24.54 -0.22
N SER A 249 -12.36 -23.67 -1.23
CA SER A 249 -13.07 -23.90 -2.49
C SER A 249 -12.04 -24.09 -3.61
N THR A 250 -11.99 -25.30 -4.15
CA THR A 250 -10.93 -25.83 -5.03
C THR A 250 -10.98 -25.29 -6.47
N GLN A 251 -11.65 -24.16 -6.73
CA GLN A 251 -11.83 -23.62 -8.10
C GLN A 251 -11.01 -22.36 -8.40
N ASN A 252 -10.60 -21.57 -7.40
CA ASN A 252 -9.92 -20.28 -7.60
C ASN A 252 -8.54 -20.24 -6.94
N MET A 253 -7.48 -20.11 -7.74
CA MET A 253 -6.10 -20.25 -7.28
C MET A 253 -5.28 -18.99 -7.52
N PHE A 254 -5.31 -18.07 -6.56
CA PHE A 254 -4.27 -17.04 -6.44
C PHE A 254 -3.04 -17.62 -5.75
N LYS A 255 -1.92 -17.69 -6.49
CA LYS A 255 -0.61 -18.18 -6.03
C LYS A 255 0.40 -17.04 -6.04
N LEU A 256 0.93 -16.70 -4.88
CA LEU A 256 1.84 -15.57 -4.70
C LEU A 256 3.26 -16.05 -4.39
N ALA A 257 4.23 -15.58 -5.17
CA ALA A 257 5.66 -15.66 -4.87
C ALA A 257 6.15 -14.27 -4.46
N ILE A 258 6.65 -14.13 -3.23
CA ILE A 258 7.30 -12.91 -2.74
C ILE A 258 8.81 -13.11 -2.82
N ILE A 259 9.51 -12.23 -3.51
CA ILE A 259 10.96 -12.19 -3.57
C ILE A 259 11.44 -10.96 -2.81
N SER A 260 12.17 -11.18 -1.73
CA SER A 260 12.58 -10.08 -0.85
C SER A 260 13.84 -10.42 -0.07
N ARG A 261 14.33 -9.46 0.71
CA ARG A 261 15.26 -9.76 1.82
C ARG A 261 14.54 -10.40 2.99
N GLU A 262 15.28 -10.68 4.07
CA GLU A 262 14.73 -11.15 5.34
C GLU A 262 13.64 -10.22 5.87
N MET A 263 12.45 -10.79 6.10
CA MET A 263 11.27 -10.07 6.55
C MET A 263 10.59 -10.85 7.69
N PRO A 264 10.51 -10.28 8.92
CA PRO A 264 9.94 -10.98 10.07
C PRO A 264 8.52 -11.53 9.85
N GLY A 265 7.68 -10.80 9.11
CA GLY A 265 6.28 -11.19 8.84
C GLY A 265 6.11 -12.43 7.96
N LEU A 266 7.15 -12.89 7.26
CA LEU A 266 7.11 -14.06 6.37
C LEU A 266 7.84 -15.29 6.95
N LYS A 267 8.38 -15.20 8.18
CA LYS A 267 9.21 -16.26 8.78
C LYS A 267 8.57 -17.65 8.83
N ASN A 268 7.24 -17.72 8.91
CA ASN A 268 6.48 -18.96 9.00
C ASN A 268 5.96 -19.47 7.65
N CYS A 269 6.23 -18.77 6.55
CA CYS A 269 5.80 -19.18 5.21
C CYS A 269 6.77 -20.21 4.60
N PRO A 270 6.31 -21.08 3.68
CA PRO A 270 7.18 -21.91 2.86
C PRO A 270 8.24 -21.06 2.15
N ARG A 271 9.52 -21.41 2.35
CA ARG A 271 10.63 -20.51 2.02
C ARG A 271 11.75 -21.18 1.25
N VAL A 272 12.15 -20.58 0.13
CA VAL A 272 13.42 -20.87 -0.58
C VAL A 272 14.44 -19.81 -0.19
N ARG A 273 15.54 -20.20 0.45
CA ARG A 273 16.61 -19.27 0.82
C ARG A 273 17.74 -19.36 -0.19
N LEU A 274 18.06 -18.26 -0.86
CA LEU A 274 19.22 -18.20 -1.75
C LEU A 274 20.51 -18.41 -0.93
N ASP A 275 20.56 -17.83 0.26
CA ASP A 275 21.62 -17.96 1.24
C ASP A 275 21.03 -18.20 2.66
N PRO A 276 21.64 -19.06 3.48
CA PRO A 276 22.77 -19.95 3.13
C PRO A 276 22.33 -21.23 2.40
N ASP A 277 21.03 -21.58 2.40
CA ASP A 277 20.55 -22.91 1.99
C ASP A 277 20.87 -23.31 0.53
N ASN A 278 21.09 -22.34 -0.36
CA ASN A 278 21.38 -22.59 -1.79
C ASN A 278 22.69 -21.91 -2.26
N ASP A 279 23.65 -21.67 -1.37
CA ASP A 279 24.91 -20.98 -1.71
C ASP A 279 25.69 -21.66 -2.85
N GLU A 280 25.69 -23.00 -2.93
CA GLU A 280 26.34 -23.74 -4.03
C GLU A 280 25.68 -23.47 -5.39
N ARG A 281 24.34 -23.38 -5.42
CA ARG A 281 23.57 -23.11 -6.64
C ARG A 281 23.76 -21.66 -7.09
N VAL A 282 23.74 -20.73 -6.14
CA VAL A 282 24.04 -19.31 -6.39
C VAL A 282 25.48 -19.15 -6.89
N SER A 283 26.43 -19.87 -6.30
CA SER A 283 27.84 -19.87 -6.75
C SER A 283 28.00 -20.40 -8.17
N SER A 284 27.24 -21.44 -8.53
CA SER A 284 27.20 -21.97 -9.90
C SER A 284 26.66 -20.95 -10.90
N ASP A 285 25.58 -20.23 -10.54
CA ASP A 285 25.06 -19.14 -11.38
C ASP A 285 26.07 -17.98 -11.51
N ILE A 286 26.86 -17.70 -10.46
CA ILE A 286 27.92 -16.69 -10.49
C ILE A 286 29.07 -17.11 -11.40
N GLU A 287 29.46 -18.38 -11.39
CA GLU A 287 30.50 -18.91 -12.30
C GLU A 287 30.09 -18.74 -13.77
N LEU A 288 28.83 -19.03 -14.11
CA LEU A 288 28.27 -18.77 -15.43
C LEU A 288 28.28 -17.28 -15.76
N PHE A 289 27.89 -16.43 -14.80
CA PHE A 289 27.90 -14.98 -14.97
C PHE A 289 29.32 -14.43 -15.22
N ILE A 290 30.30 -14.85 -14.42
CA ILE A 290 31.72 -14.49 -14.62
C ILE A 290 32.16 -14.91 -16.02
N SER A 291 31.87 -16.15 -16.41
CA SER A 291 32.27 -16.70 -17.72
C SER A 291 31.71 -15.91 -18.89
N ALA A 292 30.42 -15.54 -18.82
CA ALA A 292 29.78 -14.74 -19.85
C ALA A 292 30.38 -13.32 -19.97
N ARG A 293 30.90 -12.77 -18.87
CA ARG A 293 31.46 -11.42 -18.81
C ARG A 293 32.96 -11.35 -19.10
N MET A 294 33.64 -12.48 -19.32
CA MET A 294 35.05 -12.48 -19.76
C MET A 294 35.24 -11.88 -21.15
N SER A 295 34.19 -11.83 -21.97
CA SER A 295 34.21 -11.09 -23.24
C SER A 295 34.57 -9.63 -23.06
N ASP A 296 34.18 -9.01 -21.94
CA ASP A 296 34.44 -7.60 -21.64
C ASP A 296 35.95 -7.30 -21.47
N LEU A 297 36.75 -8.32 -21.19
CA LEU A 297 38.21 -8.21 -21.02
C LEU A 297 38.98 -8.72 -22.25
N SER A 298 38.30 -9.41 -23.17
CA SER A 298 38.93 -10.04 -24.34
C SER A 298 39.45 -9.03 -25.37
N GLU A 299 39.01 -7.77 -25.31
CA GLU A 299 39.53 -6.67 -26.14
C GLU A 299 40.95 -6.24 -25.75
N ILE A 300 41.43 -6.64 -24.57
CA ILE A 300 42.79 -6.31 -24.11
C ILE A 300 43.80 -7.18 -24.84
N GLU A 301 44.75 -6.54 -25.52
CA GLU A 301 45.81 -7.23 -26.24
C GLU A 301 46.61 -8.16 -25.30
N GLY A 302 46.75 -9.42 -25.71
CA GLY A 302 47.42 -10.46 -24.93
C GLY A 302 46.56 -11.19 -23.90
N PHE A 303 45.26 -10.89 -23.80
CA PHE A 303 44.34 -11.59 -22.89
C PHE A 303 44.03 -13.01 -23.40
N ASN A 304 44.88 -13.96 -23.02
CA ASN A 304 44.81 -15.35 -23.46
C ASN A 304 43.95 -16.23 -22.51
N GLY A 305 43.69 -17.48 -22.93
CA GLY A 305 42.86 -18.41 -22.15
C GLY A 305 43.41 -18.76 -20.76
N GLU A 306 44.73 -18.73 -20.57
CA GLU A 306 45.35 -18.98 -19.25
C GLU A 306 45.09 -17.82 -18.28
N LEU A 307 45.26 -16.58 -18.75
CA LEU A 307 44.94 -15.39 -17.98
C LEU A 307 43.43 -15.32 -17.68
N GLN A 308 42.58 -15.63 -18.65
CA GLN A 308 41.14 -15.73 -18.46
C GLN A 308 40.79 -16.71 -17.34
N ALA A 309 41.32 -17.94 -17.38
CA ALA A 309 41.06 -18.94 -16.34
C ALA A 309 41.53 -18.48 -14.95
N SER A 310 42.68 -17.81 -14.88
CA SER A 310 43.19 -17.24 -13.62
C SER A 310 42.28 -16.12 -13.08
N VAL A 311 41.79 -15.24 -13.95
CA VAL A 311 40.85 -14.16 -13.56
C VAL A 311 39.53 -14.75 -13.09
N GLN A 312 38.96 -15.71 -13.83
CA GLN A 312 37.70 -16.37 -13.47
C GLN A 312 37.77 -17.02 -12.10
N LYS A 313 38.82 -17.79 -11.84
CA LYS A 313 39.04 -18.48 -10.56
C LYS A 313 39.11 -17.48 -9.40
N GLU A 314 39.88 -16.40 -9.57
CA GLU A 314 40.07 -15.42 -8.50
C GLU A 314 38.80 -14.60 -8.24
N LEU A 315 38.05 -14.25 -9.30
CA LEU A 315 36.75 -13.57 -9.14
C LEU A 315 35.74 -14.46 -8.42
N LEU A 316 35.69 -15.76 -8.75
CA LEU A 316 34.77 -16.69 -8.09
C LEU A 316 35.12 -16.87 -6.60
N ASP A 317 36.41 -17.05 -6.27
CA ASP A 317 36.89 -17.17 -4.89
C ASP A 317 36.55 -15.93 -4.04
N ARG A 318 36.71 -14.73 -4.61
CA ARG A 318 36.53 -13.47 -3.88
C ARG A 318 35.08 -12.95 -3.86
N ALA A 319 34.19 -13.51 -4.69
CA ALA A 319 32.81 -13.01 -4.80
C ALA A 319 31.93 -13.28 -3.57
N GLU A 320 32.25 -14.31 -2.78
CA GLU A 320 31.46 -14.73 -1.60
C GLU A 320 29.96 -14.86 -1.90
N GLY A 321 29.66 -15.44 -3.07
CA GLY A 321 28.30 -15.65 -3.55
C GLY A 321 27.55 -14.37 -3.92
N THR A 322 28.23 -13.27 -4.27
CA THR A 322 27.58 -11.98 -4.59
C THR A 322 27.81 -11.54 -6.04
N PHE A 323 26.74 -11.51 -6.86
CA PHE A 323 26.80 -11.01 -8.25
C PHE A 323 27.19 -9.53 -8.32
N LEU A 324 26.71 -8.72 -7.38
CA LEU A 324 27.01 -7.28 -7.36
C LEU A 324 28.51 -7.03 -7.16
N TRP A 325 29.18 -7.85 -6.34
CA TRP A 325 30.62 -7.77 -6.17
C TRP A 325 31.35 -8.06 -7.50
N VAL A 326 30.92 -9.11 -8.22
CA VAL A 326 31.49 -9.46 -9.52
C VAL A 326 31.29 -8.33 -10.53
N GLY A 327 30.11 -7.70 -10.55
CA GLY A 327 29.84 -6.55 -11.40
C GLY A 327 30.82 -5.40 -11.17
N PHE A 328 31.10 -5.06 -9.90
CA PHE A 328 32.11 -4.05 -9.56
C PHE A 328 33.53 -4.47 -9.97
N ALA A 329 33.91 -5.71 -9.68
CA ALA A 329 35.22 -6.24 -10.00
C ALA A 329 35.48 -6.21 -11.51
N ILE A 330 34.55 -6.74 -12.32
CA ILE A 330 34.68 -6.76 -13.78
C ILE A 330 34.71 -5.34 -14.35
N HIS A 331 33.88 -4.43 -13.84
CA HIS A 331 33.93 -3.04 -14.26
C HIS A 331 35.30 -2.40 -13.97
N GLU A 332 35.90 -2.65 -12.80
CA GLU A 332 37.24 -2.15 -12.47
C GLU A 332 38.33 -2.74 -13.40
N LEU A 333 38.24 -4.03 -13.70
CA LEU A 333 39.19 -4.72 -14.58
C LEU A 333 39.07 -4.27 -16.04
N SER A 334 37.84 -4.00 -16.54
CA SER A 334 37.62 -3.58 -17.92
C SER A 334 38.09 -2.15 -18.21
N GLN A 335 38.36 -1.33 -17.19
CA GLN A 335 39.00 -0.03 -17.37
C GLN A 335 40.52 -0.12 -17.57
N LYS A 336 41.12 -1.30 -17.49
CA LYS A 336 42.58 -1.48 -17.63
C LYS A 336 42.95 -1.67 -19.10
N ARG A 337 44.14 -1.18 -19.47
CA ARG A 337 44.60 -1.21 -20.87
C ARG A 337 45.53 -2.37 -21.19
N THR A 338 46.12 -2.98 -20.16
CA THR A 338 47.12 -4.05 -20.32
C THR A 338 46.84 -5.22 -19.39
N CYS A 339 47.26 -6.42 -19.79
CA CYS A 339 47.16 -7.62 -18.95
C CYS A 339 47.89 -7.47 -17.60
N SER A 340 49.02 -6.74 -17.57
CA SER A 340 49.75 -6.44 -16.34
C SER A 340 48.94 -5.57 -15.37
N GLU A 341 48.23 -4.57 -15.88
CA GLU A 341 47.32 -3.74 -15.07
C GLU A 341 46.13 -4.53 -14.56
N VAL A 342 45.55 -5.42 -15.38
CA VAL A 342 44.47 -6.34 -14.98
C VAL A 342 44.93 -7.21 -13.82
N LEU A 343 46.09 -7.88 -13.95
CA LEU A 343 46.63 -8.73 -12.89
C LEU A 343 46.94 -7.94 -11.61
N LYS A 344 47.48 -6.72 -11.73
CA LYS A 344 47.73 -5.86 -10.57
C LYS A 344 46.44 -5.46 -9.86
N ALA A 345 45.41 -5.09 -10.63
CA ALA A 345 44.10 -4.74 -10.09
C ALA A 345 43.41 -5.94 -9.45
N LEU A 346 43.44 -7.10 -10.12
CA LEU A 346 42.89 -8.36 -9.61
C LEU A 346 43.47 -8.72 -8.24
N ARG A 347 44.80 -8.62 -8.07
CA ARG A 347 45.45 -8.87 -6.77
C ARG A 347 44.96 -7.92 -5.68
N GLY A 348 44.65 -6.67 -6.03
CA GLY A 348 44.15 -5.63 -5.12
C GLY A 348 42.64 -5.64 -4.86
N LEU A 349 41.86 -6.53 -5.51
CA LEU A 349 40.41 -6.59 -5.29
C LEU A 349 40.06 -7.16 -3.91
N PRO A 350 39.23 -6.50 -3.11
CA PRO A 350 38.86 -7.00 -1.79
C PRO A 350 37.86 -8.16 -1.88
N ARG A 351 37.81 -9.05 -0.87
CA ARG A 351 36.87 -10.19 -0.80
C ARG A 351 35.50 -9.77 -0.28
N GLY A 352 34.45 -10.17 -1.00
CA GLY A 352 33.08 -9.92 -0.59
C GLY A 352 32.62 -8.47 -0.75
N LEU A 353 31.31 -8.28 -0.85
CA LEU A 353 30.68 -6.98 -1.04
C LEU A 353 30.99 -5.96 0.08
N PRO A 354 30.99 -6.34 1.38
CA PRO A 354 31.32 -5.42 2.47
C PRO A 354 32.72 -4.77 2.32
N ALA A 355 33.70 -5.52 1.84
CA ALA A 355 35.06 -5.03 1.71
C ALA A 355 35.24 -4.10 0.48
N ILE A 356 34.38 -4.21 -0.55
CA ILE A 356 34.29 -3.19 -1.61
C ILE A 356 33.83 -1.86 -1.02
N TYR A 357 32.76 -1.86 -0.22
CA TYR A 357 32.28 -0.64 0.44
C TYR A 357 33.30 -0.08 1.41
N SER A 358 33.98 -0.95 2.17
CA SER A 358 35.10 -0.56 3.02
C SER A 358 36.17 0.20 2.23
N ARG A 359 36.59 -0.36 1.09
CA ARG A 359 37.58 0.26 0.22
C ARG A 359 37.11 1.62 -0.33
N MET A 360 35.85 1.74 -0.72
CA MET A 360 35.27 3.01 -1.20
C MET A 360 35.25 4.08 -0.10
N LEU A 361 34.86 3.72 1.13
CA LEU A 361 34.82 4.66 2.26
C LEU A 361 36.22 5.08 2.72
N LEU A 362 37.19 4.15 2.72
CA LEU A 362 38.58 4.44 3.08
C LEU A 362 39.29 5.37 2.07
N GLN A 363 38.78 5.50 0.85
CA GLN A 363 39.29 6.45 -0.14
C GLN A 363 38.84 7.90 0.11
N ILE A 364 37.88 8.12 1.01
CA ILE A 364 37.43 9.46 1.36
C ILE A 364 38.53 10.18 2.17
N PRO A 365 39.03 11.34 1.69
CA PRO A 365 40.05 12.12 2.40
C PRO A 365 39.59 12.50 3.79
N GLU A 366 40.51 12.53 4.76
CA GLU A 366 40.23 12.81 6.17
C GLU A 366 39.41 14.11 6.36
N GLU A 367 39.78 15.17 5.65
CA GLU A 367 39.10 16.48 5.67
C GLU A 367 37.64 16.44 5.21
N GLN A 368 37.24 15.41 4.47
CA GLN A 368 35.89 15.28 3.89
C GLN A 368 35.03 14.21 4.58
N ARG A 369 35.60 13.48 5.55
CA ARG A 369 34.91 12.34 6.20
C ARG A 369 33.69 12.78 6.97
N GLU A 370 33.79 13.82 7.78
CA GLU A 370 32.66 14.33 8.58
C GLU A 370 31.47 14.73 7.70
N THR A 371 31.74 15.54 6.66
CA THR A 371 30.73 15.96 5.68
C THR A 371 30.11 14.75 4.97
N SER A 372 30.94 13.79 4.56
CA SER A 372 30.49 12.55 3.89
C SER A 372 29.63 11.68 4.81
N CYS A 373 30.00 11.52 6.09
CA CYS A 373 29.19 10.83 7.09
C CYS A 373 27.82 11.48 7.23
N ASN A 374 27.76 12.81 7.32
CA ASN A 374 26.50 13.54 7.46
C ASN A 374 25.61 13.38 6.21
N ILE A 375 26.18 13.48 5.00
CA ILE A 375 25.45 13.21 3.75
C ILE A 375 24.88 11.79 3.73
N LEU A 376 25.72 10.78 4.01
CA LEU A 376 25.31 9.39 3.99
C LEU A 376 24.25 9.09 5.05
N ARG A 377 24.31 9.73 6.21
CA ARG A 377 23.30 9.66 7.27
C ARG A 377 21.93 10.12 6.78
N TRP A 378 21.86 11.32 6.21
CA TRP A 378 20.62 11.87 5.68
C TRP A 378 20.06 11.02 4.54
N VAL A 379 20.90 10.59 3.59
CA VAL A 379 20.45 9.75 2.47
C VAL A 379 19.99 8.36 2.94
N ALA A 380 20.54 7.83 4.04
CA ALA A 380 20.14 6.52 4.59
C ALA A 380 18.84 6.54 5.40
N LEU A 381 18.54 7.63 6.10
CA LEU A 381 17.44 7.66 7.07
C LEU A 381 16.31 8.60 6.73
N ALA A 382 16.48 9.52 5.77
CA ALA A 382 15.39 10.40 5.36
C ALA A 382 14.14 9.58 4.95
N VAL A 383 12.97 10.05 5.40
CA VAL A 383 11.65 9.43 5.15
C VAL A 383 11.35 9.33 3.66
N ARG A 384 11.91 10.26 2.87
CA ARG A 384 11.92 10.24 1.41
C ARG A 384 13.26 10.75 0.89
N PRO A 385 13.63 10.46 -0.37
CA PRO A 385 14.79 11.06 -1.02
C PRO A 385 14.76 12.59 -0.91
N LEU A 386 15.92 13.18 -0.61
CA LEU A 386 16.09 14.63 -0.53
C LEU A 386 16.62 15.17 -1.85
N SER A 387 16.14 16.35 -2.23
CA SER A 387 16.75 17.11 -3.31
C SER A 387 18.11 17.67 -2.93
N LEU A 388 18.92 18.09 -3.91
CA LEU A 388 20.22 18.71 -3.65
C LEU A 388 20.13 19.90 -2.70
N GLN A 389 19.11 20.75 -2.84
CA GLN A 389 18.94 21.93 -2.01
C GLN A 389 18.50 21.58 -0.58
N GLU A 390 17.61 20.60 -0.44
CA GLU A 390 17.22 20.08 0.88
C GLU A 390 18.39 19.43 1.59
N LEU A 391 19.17 18.62 0.88
CA LEU A 391 20.34 17.95 1.43
C LEU A 391 21.42 18.96 1.83
N ALA A 392 21.69 19.98 1.01
CA ALA A 392 22.61 21.07 1.34
C ALA A 392 22.19 21.79 2.63
N ALA A 393 20.90 22.10 2.77
CA ALA A 393 20.34 22.70 3.98
C ALA A 393 20.42 21.76 5.19
N ALA A 394 20.17 20.46 4.99
CA ALA A 394 20.22 19.44 6.04
C ALA A 394 21.63 19.19 6.58
N THR A 395 22.64 19.25 5.71
CA THR A 395 24.04 19.06 6.11
C THR A 395 24.76 20.37 6.42
N SER A 396 24.05 21.51 6.39
CA SER A 396 24.61 22.86 6.56
C SER A 396 25.79 23.18 5.63
N ILE A 397 25.80 22.62 4.41
CA ILE A 397 26.88 22.85 3.44
C ILE A 397 26.63 24.19 2.76
N GLN A 398 27.59 25.10 2.91
CA GLN A 398 27.59 26.40 2.26
C GLN A 398 28.70 26.48 1.22
N SER A 399 28.52 27.36 0.23
CA SER A 399 29.55 27.61 -0.76
C SER A 399 30.74 28.34 -0.11
N PRO A 400 31.98 27.82 -0.19
CA PRO A 400 33.16 28.53 0.30
C PRO A 400 33.46 29.79 -0.50
N PHE A 401 32.94 29.88 -1.74
CA PHE A 401 33.08 31.03 -2.63
C PHE A 401 31.71 31.44 -3.18
N PRO A 402 30.83 32.09 -2.39
CA PRO A 402 29.42 32.32 -2.76
C PRO A 402 29.20 33.13 -4.05
N THR A 403 30.20 33.91 -4.46
CA THR A 403 30.17 34.70 -5.70
C THR A 403 30.50 33.90 -6.95
N GLN A 404 31.10 32.71 -6.80
CA GLN A 404 31.66 31.90 -7.88
C GLN A 404 31.04 30.51 -7.95
N ILE A 405 30.70 29.94 -6.79
CA ILE A 405 30.16 28.59 -6.64
C ILE A 405 28.78 28.71 -6.01
N THR A 406 27.77 28.13 -6.65
CA THR A 406 26.41 28.07 -6.10
C THR A 406 26.33 27.06 -4.96
N GLU A 407 25.35 27.21 -4.05
CA GLU A 407 25.11 26.21 -2.99
C GLU A 407 24.87 24.82 -3.59
N GLU A 408 24.16 24.74 -4.72
CA GLU A 408 23.91 23.50 -5.45
C GLU A 408 25.21 22.85 -5.99
N GLN A 409 26.18 23.66 -6.42
CA GLN A 409 27.48 23.13 -6.84
C GLN A 409 28.31 22.68 -5.63
N ALA A 410 28.28 23.43 -4.52
CA ALA A 410 29.00 23.07 -3.30
C ALA A 410 28.53 21.71 -2.74
N ILE A 411 27.21 21.45 -2.73
CA ILE A 411 26.70 20.12 -2.33
C ILE A 411 27.07 19.03 -3.34
N ARG A 412 27.12 19.32 -4.65
CA ARG A 412 27.60 18.35 -5.65
C ARG A 412 29.07 18.00 -5.44
N ASP A 413 29.90 18.98 -5.10
CA ASP A 413 31.32 18.78 -4.81
C ASP A 413 31.51 17.94 -3.54
N ALA A 414 30.66 18.12 -2.51
CA ALA A 414 30.67 17.27 -1.33
C ALA A 414 30.18 15.84 -1.63
N ILE A 415 29.11 15.70 -2.43
CA ILE A 415 28.58 14.39 -2.86
C ILE A 415 29.59 13.65 -3.73
N PHE A 416 30.49 14.34 -4.45
CA PHE A 416 31.49 13.71 -5.31
C PHE A 416 32.32 12.64 -4.59
N TYR A 417 32.68 12.88 -3.32
CA TYR A 417 33.42 11.90 -2.50
C TYR A 417 32.59 10.66 -2.16
N CYS A 418 31.26 10.79 -2.09
CA CYS A 418 30.31 9.70 -1.86
C CYS A 418 29.76 9.08 -3.16
N LYS A 419 30.16 9.58 -4.34
CA LYS A 419 29.65 9.16 -5.65
C LYS A 419 29.75 7.65 -5.93
N PRO A 420 30.75 6.90 -5.43
CA PRO A 420 30.74 5.43 -5.58
C PRO A 420 29.55 4.74 -4.92
N LEU A 421 28.88 5.40 -3.97
CA LEU A 421 27.73 4.87 -3.22
C LEU A 421 26.41 5.55 -3.62
N LEU A 422 26.46 6.79 -4.10
CA LEU A 422 25.30 7.65 -4.33
C LEU A 422 25.08 7.98 -5.81
N GLN A 423 23.83 8.18 -6.20
CA GLN A 423 23.42 8.64 -7.52
C GLN A 423 22.37 9.75 -7.44
N GLU A 424 22.41 10.65 -8.41
CA GLU A 424 21.38 11.67 -8.66
C GLU A 424 20.28 11.06 -9.55
N GLN A 425 19.03 11.20 -9.14
CA GLN A 425 17.86 10.60 -9.78
C GLN A 425 16.88 11.72 -10.18
N GLU A 426 16.37 11.67 -11.42
CA GLU A 426 15.31 12.58 -11.85
C GLU A 426 13.94 12.04 -11.42
N THR A 427 13.28 12.73 -10.49
CA THR A 427 11.90 12.43 -10.11
C THR A 427 10.94 13.49 -10.64
N ARG A 428 9.75 13.04 -11.05
CA ARG A 428 8.67 13.92 -11.50
C ARG A 428 7.73 14.13 -10.32
N LYS A 429 7.89 15.23 -9.58
CA LYS A 429 6.89 15.62 -8.58
C LYS A 429 5.60 16.03 -9.27
N VAL A 430 4.50 15.42 -8.84
CA VAL A 430 3.15 15.90 -9.15
C VAL A 430 2.75 16.79 -7.98
N GLU A 431 2.99 18.10 -8.09
CA GLU A 431 2.40 19.04 -7.14
C GLU A 431 0.90 19.13 -7.43
N GLY A 432 0.12 18.38 -6.66
CA GLY A 432 -1.33 18.54 -6.62
C GLY A 432 -1.69 19.72 -5.73
N ASN A 433 -1.82 20.92 -6.29
CA ASN A 433 -2.72 21.91 -5.67
C ASN A 433 -4.15 21.38 -5.82
N HIS A 434 -4.60 20.56 -4.87
CA HIS A 434 -6.00 20.12 -4.78
C HIS A 434 -6.86 21.19 -4.11
N LEU A 435 -6.86 22.38 -4.70
CA LEU A 435 -7.84 23.41 -4.40
C LEU A 435 -8.69 23.61 -5.67
N ILE A 436 -9.94 23.16 -5.54
CA ILE A 436 -11.08 23.36 -6.45
C ILE A 436 -11.11 22.43 -7.69
N PRO A 437 -12.20 21.65 -7.91
CA PRO A 437 -12.42 20.91 -9.15
C PRO A 437 -12.63 21.88 -10.33
N GLY A 438 -11.75 21.88 -11.33
CA GLY A 438 -11.99 22.64 -12.56
C GLY A 438 -10.78 22.95 -13.45
N ASP A 439 -9.61 23.25 -12.88
CA ASP A 439 -8.47 23.74 -13.67
C ASP A 439 -7.29 22.76 -13.64
N TYR A 440 -7.14 21.96 -14.70
CA TYR A 440 -5.99 21.09 -14.91
C TYR A 440 -4.81 21.89 -15.49
N HIS A 441 -4.04 22.53 -14.61
CA HIS A 441 -2.66 22.90 -14.92
C HIS A 441 -1.72 22.13 -13.98
N VAL A 442 -1.35 20.92 -14.41
CA VAL A 442 -0.29 20.12 -13.78
C VAL A 442 1.06 20.75 -14.12
N TRP A 443 1.58 21.58 -13.22
CA TRP A 443 2.98 22.00 -13.30
C TRP A 443 3.85 20.79 -12.92
N ARG A 444 4.58 20.24 -13.89
CA ARG A 444 5.56 19.18 -13.66
C ARG A 444 6.91 19.84 -13.44
N GLN A 445 7.32 20.04 -12.19
CA GLN A 445 8.72 20.35 -11.93
C GLN A 445 9.50 19.03 -11.84
N LYS A 446 10.53 18.91 -12.68
CA LYS A 446 11.55 17.88 -12.52
C LYS A 446 12.39 18.29 -11.33
N GLN A 447 12.46 17.44 -10.30
CA GLN A 447 13.39 17.63 -9.20
C GLN A 447 14.43 16.53 -9.25
N LYS A 448 15.66 16.87 -8.91
CA LYS A 448 16.76 15.91 -8.81
C LYS A 448 16.96 15.55 -7.35
N GLU A 449 16.86 14.27 -7.05
CA GLU A 449 16.94 13.71 -5.70
C GLU A 449 18.15 12.78 -5.58
N ILE A 450 18.70 12.67 -4.37
CA ILE A 450 19.88 11.84 -4.09
C ILE A 450 19.46 10.54 -3.41
N GLY A 451 19.96 9.43 -3.92
CA GLY A 451 19.75 8.10 -3.35
C GLY A 451 20.94 7.19 -3.53
N PHE A 452 20.92 6.01 -2.91
CA PHE A 452 21.97 5.00 -3.12
C PHE A 452 21.91 4.40 -4.52
N ILE A 453 23.08 4.11 -5.09
CA ILE A 453 23.20 3.29 -6.31
C ILE A 453 22.62 1.90 -6.06
N HIS A 454 22.89 1.35 -4.88
CA HIS A 454 22.38 0.04 -4.48
C HIS A 454 22.02 0.02 -2.99
N GLN A 455 20.88 -0.58 -2.65
CA GLN A 455 20.38 -0.66 -1.27
C GLN A 455 21.36 -1.39 -0.32
N SER A 456 22.26 -2.23 -0.84
CA SER A 456 23.31 -2.87 -0.03
C SER A 456 24.36 -1.92 0.52
N ALA A 457 24.58 -0.76 -0.11
CA ALA A 457 25.41 0.29 0.46
C ALA A 457 24.76 0.84 1.74
N ARG A 458 23.44 1.09 1.69
CA ARG A 458 22.64 1.50 2.86
C ARG A 458 22.71 0.45 3.97
N ASP A 459 22.56 -0.84 3.65
CA ASP A 459 22.63 -1.91 4.65
C ASP A 459 24.01 -2.00 5.32
N TYR A 460 25.08 -1.81 4.54
CA TYR A 460 26.44 -1.82 5.05
C TYR A 460 26.69 -0.68 6.04
N LEU A 461 26.11 0.51 5.77
CA LEU A 461 26.17 1.64 6.70
C LEU A 461 25.33 1.37 7.96
N LEU A 462 24.16 0.73 7.82
CA LEU A 462 23.25 0.37 8.93
C LEU A 462 23.59 -0.97 9.59
N ARG A 463 24.80 -1.50 9.38
CA ARG A 463 25.22 -2.80 9.93
C ARG A 463 25.21 -2.77 11.47
N LYS A 464 24.80 -3.88 12.07
CA LYS A 464 24.79 -4.02 13.54
C LYS A 464 26.18 -4.29 14.10
N GLU A 465 26.98 -5.06 13.37
CA GLU A 465 28.32 -5.47 13.78
C GLU A 465 29.30 -4.29 13.70
N ARG A 466 30.13 -4.15 14.73
CA ARG A 466 31.19 -3.13 14.79
C ARG A 466 32.36 -3.51 13.90
N ASP A 467 33.01 -2.49 13.34
CA ASP A 467 34.25 -2.68 12.60
C ASP A 467 35.46 -2.42 13.49
N ASN A 468 36.52 -3.22 13.34
CA ASN A 468 37.77 -3.00 14.05
C ASN A 468 38.55 -1.78 13.50
N ASN A 469 38.27 -1.38 12.25
CA ASN A 469 38.83 -0.18 11.65
C ASN A 469 38.03 1.06 12.09
N LYS A 470 38.70 1.96 12.81
CA LYS A 470 38.11 3.19 13.35
C LYS A 470 37.46 4.07 12.28
N ILE A 471 38.08 4.19 11.09
CA ILE A 471 37.55 5.00 10.00
C ILE A 471 36.22 4.41 9.49
N LEU A 472 36.15 3.09 9.33
CA LEU A 472 34.91 2.44 8.89
C LEU A 472 33.80 2.51 9.94
N GLU A 473 34.19 2.53 11.20
CA GLU A 473 33.27 2.70 12.32
C GLU A 473 32.68 4.11 12.37
N GLU A 474 33.42 5.16 11.98
CA GLU A 474 32.89 6.53 11.81
C GLU A 474 31.74 6.62 10.79
N PHE A 475 31.74 5.74 9.77
CA PHE A 475 30.68 5.64 8.77
C PHE A 475 29.53 4.71 9.18
N ARG A 476 29.63 3.99 10.30
CA ARG A 476 28.53 3.14 10.78
C ARG A 476 27.40 4.04 11.30
N ILE A 477 26.20 3.84 10.77
CA ILE A 477 25.01 4.60 11.16
C ILE A 477 24.23 3.76 12.16
N GLU A 478 24.25 4.19 13.42
CA GLU A 478 23.33 3.70 14.44
C GLU A 478 21.98 4.42 14.26
N PRO A 479 20.90 3.74 13.84
CA PRO A 479 19.65 4.39 13.46
C PRO A 479 19.08 5.29 14.56
N GLU A 480 19.21 4.89 15.82
CA GLU A 480 18.67 5.61 16.96
C GLU A 480 19.36 6.96 17.16
N ASN A 481 20.70 6.97 17.17
CA ASN A 481 21.52 8.19 17.32
C ASN A 481 21.38 9.10 16.09
N ALA A 482 21.35 8.52 14.90
CA ALA A 482 21.22 9.28 13.68
C ALA A 482 19.83 9.90 13.50
N ASN A 483 18.76 9.22 13.93
CA ASN A 483 17.42 9.80 13.97
C ASN A 483 17.33 10.95 14.99
N LEU A 484 18.06 10.88 16.11
CA LEU A 484 18.15 11.98 17.06
C LEU A 484 18.77 13.22 16.40
N GLU A 485 19.92 13.07 15.75
CA GLU A 485 20.57 14.19 15.06
C GLU A 485 19.67 14.82 14.00
N ILE A 486 19.03 13.98 13.17
CA ILE A 486 18.07 14.44 12.16
C ILE A 486 16.89 15.18 12.81
N THR A 487 16.36 14.66 13.92
CA THR A 487 15.28 15.30 14.68
C THR A 487 15.70 16.69 15.15
N ILE A 488 16.89 16.81 15.75
CA ILE A 488 17.44 18.08 16.23
C ILE A 488 17.57 19.07 15.05
N THR A 489 18.18 18.66 13.93
CA THR A 489 18.32 19.52 12.75
C THR A 489 16.98 19.97 12.19
N CYS A 490 15.97 19.10 12.15
CA CYS A 490 14.63 19.47 11.71
C CYS A 490 13.98 20.48 12.64
N LEU A 491 14.09 20.29 13.96
CA LEU A 491 13.54 21.21 14.95
C LEU A 491 14.25 22.57 14.90
N ASP A 492 15.58 22.59 14.77
CA ASP A 492 16.36 23.82 14.59
C ASP A 492 15.97 24.55 13.30
N CYS A 493 15.76 23.81 12.20
CA CYS A 493 15.27 24.38 10.96
C CYS A 493 13.89 25.05 11.14
N ILE A 494 13.01 24.45 11.94
CA ILE A 494 11.70 25.03 12.26
C ILE A 494 11.88 26.26 13.13
N THR A 495 12.66 26.21 14.22
CA THR A 495 12.87 27.29 15.20
C THR A 495 13.73 28.44 14.69
N GLN A 496 14.39 28.30 13.54
CA GLN A 496 15.15 29.37 12.89
C GLN A 496 14.42 29.97 11.67
N SER A 497 13.27 29.42 11.28
CA SER A 497 12.56 29.86 10.06
C SER A 497 11.99 31.29 10.13
N GLY A 498 11.88 31.88 11.32
CA GLY A 498 11.35 33.24 11.56
C GLY A 498 9.87 33.40 11.26
N LEU A 499 9.16 32.31 10.92
CA LEU A 499 7.80 32.36 10.37
C LEU A 499 6.70 32.65 11.41
N TRP A 500 6.99 32.50 12.71
CA TRP A 500 6.03 32.72 13.80
C TRP A 500 5.84 34.20 14.19
N HIS A 501 6.60 35.13 13.61
CA HIS A 501 6.43 36.57 13.82
C HIS A 501 5.39 37.22 12.88
N LEU A 502 4.82 36.46 11.93
CA LEU A 502 3.91 36.98 10.90
C LEU A 502 2.44 36.61 11.23
N SER A 503 1.53 37.58 11.15
CA SER A 503 0.09 37.33 11.27
C SER A 503 -0.44 36.47 10.11
N SER A 504 -1.52 35.71 10.33
CA SER A 504 -2.11 34.79 9.34
C SER A 504 -2.44 35.46 8.00
N ASP A 505 -2.74 36.76 8.02
CA ASP A 505 -3.12 37.54 6.83
C ASP A 505 -1.91 37.98 5.97
N SER A 506 -0.67 37.87 6.47
CA SER A 506 0.54 38.33 5.77
C SER A 506 1.33 37.23 5.05
N LEU A 507 0.90 35.97 5.13
CA LEU A 507 1.61 34.83 4.55
C LEU A 507 1.65 34.82 3.01
N ALA A 508 0.72 35.50 2.35
CA ALA A 508 0.65 35.54 0.89
C ALA A 508 1.79 36.35 0.24
N ASN A 509 2.44 37.26 0.98
CA ASN A 509 3.35 38.26 0.39
C ASN A 509 4.75 38.34 1.03
N PHE A 510 5.15 37.42 1.92
CA PHE A 510 6.46 37.51 2.61
C PHE A 510 7.52 36.59 1.97
N LYS A 511 8.55 37.18 1.33
CA LYS A 511 9.76 36.52 0.82
C LYS A 511 10.91 36.57 1.85
N LEU A 512 10.85 35.73 2.88
CA LEU A 512 12.08 35.32 3.58
C LEU A 512 12.75 34.20 2.77
N LYS A 513 14.09 34.09 2.82
CA LYS A 513 14.81 32.91 2.30
C LYS A 513 14.34 31.69 3.10
N LYS A 514 13.29 31.03 2.61
CA LYS A 514 12.79 29.77 3.19
C LYS A 514 13.93 28.76 3.07
N SER A 515 14.35 28.17 4.18
CA SER A 515 15.21 26.98 4.13
C SER A 515 14.52 25.94 3.24
N HIS A 516 15.26 25.37 2.30
CA HIS A 516 14.74 24.33 1.42
C HIS A 516 14.29 23.08 2.19
N LEU A 517 14.85 22.85 3.39
CA LEU A 517 14.49 21.73 4.26
C LEU A 517 13.17 21.95 5.03
N LEU A 518 12.65 23.17 5.11
CA LEU A 518 11.59 23.51 6.06
C LEU A 518 10.34 22.63 5.93
N ASP A 519 9.87 22.36 4.71
CA ASP A 519 8.65 21.55 4.52
C ASP A 519 8.89 20.09 4.90
N TYR A 520 10.08 19.55 4.61
CA TYR A 520 10.50 18.25 5.11
C TYR A 520 10.51 18.23 6.65
N SER A 521 11.17 19.21 7.26
CA SER A 521 11.28 19.33 8.71
C SER A 521 9.91 19.40 9.37
N VAL A 522 9.02 20.27 8.90
CA VAL A 522 7.67 20.43 9.44
C VAL A 522 6.90 19.11 9.44
N LEU A 523 7.03 18.33 8.36
CA LEU A 523 6.26 17.11 8.14
C LEU A 523 6.84 15.85 8.77
N HIS A 524 8.17 15.73 8.85
CA HIS A 524 8.84 14.44 9.04
C HIS A 524 9.69 14.34 10.32
N TRP A 525 9.90 15.44 11.06
CA TRP A 525 10.58 15.35 12.35
C TRP A 525 9.92 14.36 13.34
N PRO A 526 8.57 14.21 13.42
CA PRO A 526 7.96 13.25 14.34
C PRO A 526 8.30 11.80 14.01
N GLU A 527 8.41 11.45 12.73
CA GLU A 527 8.84 10.14 12.25
C GLU A 527 10.26 9.82 12.73
N HIS A 528 11.18 10.78 12.63
CA HIS A 528 12.55 10.62 13.15
C HIS A 528 12.57 10.53 14.68
N ALA A 529 11.81 11.35 15.38
CA ALA A 529 11.73 11.31 16.84
C ALA A 529 11.23 9.94 17.35
N ARG A 530 10.32 9.27 16.63
CA ARG A 530 9.87 7.91 16.94
C ARG A 530 10.93 6.84 16.71
N GLY A 531 11.92 7.09 15.85
CA GLY A 531 13.05 6.20 15.59
C GLY A 531 14.16 6.27 16.63
N CYS A 532 14.05 7.17 17.62
CA CYS A 532 15.05 7.36 18.68
C CYS A 532 14.81 6.41 19.86
N LEU A 533 15.82 6.25 20.73
CA LEU A 533 15.68 5.52 21.99
C LEU A 533 14.73 6.28 22.95
N ALA A 534 13.85 5.52 23.62
CA ALA A 534 12.84 6.09 24.50
C ALA A 534 13.39 6.85 25.73
N GLN A 535 14.66 6.64 26.09
CA GLN A 535 15.28 7.22 27.29
C GLN A 535 16.37 8.27 26.96
N ASP A 536 16.44 8.72 25.71
CA ASP A 536 17.48 9.68 25.32
C ASP A 536 17.22 11.06 25.96
N ALA A 537 18.10 11.46 26.87
CA ALA A 537 17.98 12.73 27.60
C ALA A 537 18.15 13.95 26.68
N ALA A 538 18.97 13.85 25.63
CA ALA A 538 19.21 14.94 24.69
C ALA A 538 18.00 15.13 23.75
N LEU A 539 17.37 14.04 23.32
CA LEU A 539 16.09 14.10 22.62
C LEU A 539 15.05 14.80 23.49
N LEU A 540 14.92 14.36 24.74
CA LEU A 540 13.88 14.85 25.62
C LEU A 540 14.06 16.34 25.94
N ASP A 541 15.28 16.79 26.18
CA ASP A 541 15.60 18.21 26.37
C ASP A 541 15.27 19.04 25.12
N THR A 542 15.67 18.57 23.93
CA THR A 542 15.34 19.25 22.64
C THR A 542 13.83 19.35 22.43
N LEU A 543 13.11 18.24 22.59
CA LEU A 543 11.65 18.20 22.44
C LEU A 543 10.97 19.09 23.48
N LYS A 544 11.44 19.08 24.73
CA LYS A 544 10.91 19.95 25.77
C LYS A 544 11.08 21.42 25.42
N ARG A 545 12.26 21.84 24.94
CA ARG A 545 12.46 23.23 24.50
C ARG A 545 11.49 23.62 23.39
N PHE A 546 11.34 22.76 22.38
CA PHE A 546 10.44 23.02 21.26
C PHE A 546 8.96 23.09 21.69
N ILE A 547 8.54 22.21 22.61
CA ILE A 547 7.12 22.03 22.95
C ILE A 547 6.66 22.94 24.08
N TYR A 548 7.49 23.18 25.10
CA TYR A 548 7.09 23.97 26.27
C TYR A 548 7.62 25.41 26.22
N ASN A 549 8.86 25.61 25.77
CA ASN A 549 9.52 26.92 25.91
C ASN A 549 9.14 27.90 24.78
N GLU A 550 8.58 27.40 23.67
CA GLU A 550 8.27 28.21 22.48
C GLU A 550 6.80 28.06 22.01
N PRO A 551 5.78 28.54 22.77
CA PRO A 551 4.36 28.31 22.46
C PRO A 551 3.92 28.86 21.10
N SER A 552 4.50 29.99 20.68
CA SER A 552 4.22 30.63 19.37
C SER A 552 4.73 29.77 18.21
N ILE A 553 5.95 29.22 18.36
CA ILE A 553 6.57 28.34 17.34
C ILE A 553 5.77 27.04 17.24
N ARG A 554 5.44 26.42 18.38
CA ARG A 554 4.63 25.20 18.43
C ARG A 554 3.27 25.40 17.74
N THR A 555 2.56 26.48 18.07
CA THR A 555 1.23 26.77 17.51
C THR A 555 1.30 26.98 16.00
N TYR A 556 2.31 27.72 15.53
CA TYR A 556 2.53 27.95 14.11
C TYR A 556 2.90 26.65 13.37
N TRP A 557 3.86 25.89 13.90
CA TRP A 557 4.26 24.61 13.34
C TRP A 557 3.06 23.67 13.25
N TRP A 558 2.26 23.55 14.33
CA TRP A 558 1.10 22.68 14.37
C TRP A 558 0.08 23.06 13.28
N ALA A 559 -0.24 24.35 13.14
CA ALA A 559 -1.14 24.83 12.09
C ALA A 559 -0.62 24.51 10.68
N LYS A 560 0.69 24.66 10.44
CA LYS A 560 1.31 24.32 9.15
C LYS A 560 1.29 22.80 8.91
N TYR A 561 1.66 22.01 9.92
CA TYR A 561 1.67 20.56 9.88
C TYR A 561 0.29 19.99 9.56
N THR A 562 -0.76 20.46 10.23
CA THR A 562 -2.14 20.01 10.00
C THR A 562 -2.64 20.45 8.63
N THR A 563 -2.26 21.64 8.16
CA THR A 563 -2.60 22.11 6.81
C THR A 563 -1.97 21.22 5.73
N LEU A 564 -0.68 20.91 5.85
CA LEU A 564 0.02 20.05 4.89
C LEU A 564 -0.49 18.59 4.91
N LYS A 565 -0.98 18.11 6.06
CA LYS A 565 -1.62 16.78 6.18
C LYS A 565 -3.12 16.80 5.86
N TYR A 566 -3.71 17.95 5.49
CA TYR A 566 -5.14 18.13 5.24
C TYR A 566 -6.05 17.71 6.42
N MET A 567 -5.62 18.04 7.64
CA MET A 567 -6.29 17.68 8.89
C MET A 567 -6.90 18.90 9.58
N TYR A 568 -8.09 18.72 10.17
CA TYR A 568 -8.76 19.76 10.96
C TYR A 568 -8.55 19.54 12.46
N PHE A 569 -7.53 20.19 13.00
CA PHE A 569 -7.25 20.27 14.44
C PHE A 569 -7.30 21.72 14.93
N PRO A 570 -7.71 21.97 16.18
CA PRO A 570 -7.57 23.29 16.78
C PRO A 570 -6.09 23.68 16.85
N SER A 571 -5.81 24.97 16.65
CA SER A 571 -4.46 25.54 16.74
C SER A 571 -3.87 25.44 18.16
N ASP A 572 -4.75 25.44 19.16
CA ASP A 572 -4.43 25.40 20.58
C ASP A 572 -4.73 24.01 21.15
N ILE A 573 -3.83 23.06 20.82
CA ILE A 573 -3.89 21.67 21.28
C ILE A 573 -3.09 21.53 22.59
N PRO A 574 -3.62 20.86 23.64
CA PRO A 574 -2.84 20.62 24.86
C PRO A 574 -1.60 19.77 24.57
N VAL A 575 -0.56 19.90 25.40
CA VAL A 575 0.72 19.24 25.16
C VAL A 575 0.56 17.73 25.19
N LEU A 576 -0.04 17.14 26.23
CA LEU A 576 -0.25 15.69 26.30
C LEU A 576 -1.03 15.14 25.09
N HIS A 577 -2.02 15.88 24.57
CA HIS A 577 -2.74 15.53 23.35
C HIS A 577 -1.84 15.51 22.11
N LEU A 578 -1.03 16.55 21.95
CA LEU A 578 -0.07 16.65 20.86
C LEU A 578 0.93 15.50 20.90
N THR A 579 1.55 15.24 22.05
CA THR A 579 2.57 14.18 22.20
C THR A 579 2.00 12.78 21.93
N CYS A 580 0.77 12.52 22.39
CA CYS A 580 0.05 11.28 22.10
C CYS A 580 -0.27 11.11 20.61
N TYR A 581 -0.68 12.20 19.94
CA TYR A 581 -0.96 12.18 18.51
C TYR A 581 0.30 11.97 17.66
N LEU A 582 1.43 12.56 18.04
CA LEU A 582 2.70 12.38 17.35
C LEU A 582 3.28 10.97 17.53
N GLY A 583 2.80 10.22 18.51
CA GLY A 583 3.22 8.84 18.73
C GLY A 583 4.60 8.71 19.39
N ILE A 584 5.08 9.75 20.08
CA ILE A 584 6.42 9.78 20.69
C ILE A 584 6.31 9.38 22.17
N ALA A 585 6.53 8.09 22.47
CA ALA A 585 6.28 7.52 23.80
C ALA A 585 7.14 8.17 24.91
N SER A 586 8.42 8.43 24.64
CA SER A 586 9.35 9.07 25.59
C SER A 586 8.86 10.43 26.08
N LEU A 587 8.25 11.18 25.19
CA LEU A 587 7.73 12.50 25.48
C LEU A 587 6.41 12.43 26.27
N VAL A 588 5.55 11.45 25.97
CA VAL A 588 4.35 11.18 26.78
C VAL A 588 4.75 10.80 28.20
N GLU A 589 5.71 9.90 28.38
CA GLU A 589 6.18 9.48 29.70
C GLU A 589 6.76 10.66 30.48
N ALA A 590 7.59 11.49 29.83
CA ALA A 590 8.16 12.66 30.46
C ALA A 590 7.11 13.70 30.87
N GLU A 591 6.08 13.88 30.04
CA GLU A 591 4.96 14.78 30.36
C GLU A 591 4.16 14.29 31.56
N LEU A 592 3.88 12.98 31.61
CA LEU A 592 3.19 12.38 32.75
C LEU A 592 4.01 12.41 34.05
N VAL A 593 5.34 12.56 33.98
CA VAL A 593 6.18 12.72 35.18
C VAL A 593 6.16 14.15 35.73
N LEU A 594 6.01 15.17 34.88
CA LEU A 594 6.03 16.58 35.30
C LEU A 594 4.80 16.96 36.14
N GLU A 595 3.64 16.35 35.87
CA GLU A 595 2.33 16.69 36.47
C GLU A 595 1.99 15.83 37.73
N GLY A 596 3.01 15.33 38.44
CA GLY A 596 2.92 14.25 39.45
C GLY A 596 2.25 14.54 40.81
N GLY A 597 1.16 15.32 40.87
CA GLY A 597 0.29 15.43 42.07
C GLY A 597 -0.91 14.47 41.99
N ASP A 598 -1.16 13.63 43.01
CA ASP A 598 -2.13 12.51 42.93
C ASP A 598 -3.56 12.91 42.51
N THR A 599 -4.08 14.05 42.98
CA THR A 599 -5.46 14.49 42.67
C THR A 599 -5.56 15.20 41.30
N GLU A 600 -4.52 15.96 40.92
CA GLU A 600 -4.48 16.72 39.65
C GLU A 600 -4.07 15.82 38.47
N PHE A 601 -3.26 14.78 38.72
CA PHE A 601 -2.80 13.85 37.70
C PHE A 601 -3.94 13.07 37.04
N GLY A 602 -4.94 12.66 37.83
CA GLY A 602 -6.13 11.98 37.33
C GLY A 602 -7.02 12.86 36.44
N GLU A 603 -7.05 14.18 36.69
CA GLU A 603 -7.71 15.15 35.82
C GLU A 603 -6.89 15.40 34.56
N TYR A 604 -5.57 15.54 34.69
CA TYR A 604 -4.65 15.79 33.58
C TYR A 604 -4.64 14.66 32.54
N ILE A 605 -4.53 13.40 32.97
CA ILE A 605 -4.50 12.25 32.05
C ILE A 605 -5.81 12.07 31.28
N ASN A 606 -6.89 12.67 31.77
CA ASN A 606 -8.22 12.66 31.18
C ASN A 606 -8.64 14.01 30.61
N LEU A 607 -7.69 14.96 30.47
CA LEU A 607 -7.96 16.30 29.96
C LEU A 607 -8.66 16.21 28.59
N GLU A 608 -9.65 17.06 28.38
CA GLU A 608 -10.39 17.14 27.12
C GLU A 608 -9.93 18.37 26.34
N ASP A 609 -9.64 18.20 25.04
CA ASP A 609 -9.38 19.33 24.14
C ASP A 609 -10.68 20.09 23.80
N LYS A 610 -10.59 21.15 22.97
CA LYS A 610 -11.76 21.92 22.51
C LYS A 610 -12.80 21.11 21.72
N ARG A 611 -12.53 19.85 21.38
CA ARG A 611 -13.44 18.91 20.73
C ARG A 611 -13.85 17.76 21.65
N GLY A 612 -13.48 17.79 22.93
CA GLY A 612 -13.74 16.72 23.90
C GLY A 612 -12.83 15.49 23.71
N ASN A 613 -11.80 15.55 22.88
CA ASN A 613 -10.90 14.41 22.71
C ASN A 613 -9.97 14.32 23.93
N THR A 614 -9.74 13.11 24.43
CA THR A 614 -8.73 12.83 25.47
C THR A 614 -7.39 12.44 24.85
N PRO A 615 -6.29 12.41 25.64
CA PRO A 615 -5.01 11.86 25.19
C PRO A 615 -5.15 10.42 24.66
N LEU A 616 -5.94 9.59 25.35
CA LEU A 616 -6.23 8.21 24.95
C LEU A 616 -6.93 8.14 23.58
N PHE A 617 -7.85 9.07 23.32
CA PHE A 617 -8.52 9.17 22.03
C PHE A 617 -7.52 9.47 20.90
N LEU A 618 -6.60 10.41 21.12
CA LEU A 618 -5.61 10.79 20.11
C LEU A 618 -4.52 9.72 19.92
N ALA A 619 -4.06 9.08 20.98
CA ALA A 619 -3.16 7.93 20.89
C ALA A 619 -3.78 6.78 20.08
N THR A 620 -5.08 6.54 20.28
CA THR A 620 -5.85 5.56 19.49
C THR A 620 -5.96 5.96 18.02
N LEU A 621 -6.22 7.24 17.75
CA LEU A 621 -6.27 7.78 16.38
C LEU A 621 -4.91 7.66 15.67
N ALA A 622 -3.82 7.92 16.39
CA ALA A 622 -2.44 7.78 15.92
C ALA A 622 -1.96 6.33 15.80
N ARG A 623 -2.79 5.35 16.22
CA ARG A 623 -2.48 3.92 16.20
C ARG A 623 -1.26 3.54 17.03
N SER A 624 -0.97 4.30 18.08
CA SER A 624 0.18 4.06 18.95
C SER A 624 -0.20 3.12 20.10
N GLN A 625 0.01 1.82 19.89
CA GLN A 625 -0.32 0.78 20.88
C GLN A 625 0.40 1.00 22.22
N ASP A 626 1.67 1.38 22.18
CA ASP A 626 2.47 1.56 23.39
C ASP A 626 1.97 2.75 24.22
N ILE A 627 1.65 3.88 23.59
CA ILE A 627 1.10 5.06 24.27
C ILE A 627 -0.30 4.76 24.82
N VAL A 628 -1.15 4.05 24.07
CA VAL A 628 -2.46 3.62 24.58
C VAL A 628 -2.29 2.79 25.85
N ARG A 629 -1.30 1.88 25.87
CA ARG A 629 -0.99 1.04 27.04
C ARG A 629 -0.51 1.88 28.22
N ILE A 630 0.46 2.78 28.00
CA ILE A 630 0.99 3.73 29.00
C ILE A 630 -0.15 4.54 29.63
N LEU A 631 -1.02 5.14 28.81
CA LEU A 631 -2.12 5.98 29.31
C LEU A 631 -3.12 5.17 30.15
N ILE A 632 -3.51 3.98 29.69
CA ILE A 632 -4.44 3.12 30.44
C ILE A 632 -3.82 2.68 31.77
N ASP A 633 -2.56 2.26 31.77
CA ASP A 633 -1.87 1.81 32.99
C ASP A 633 -1.66 2.96 33.99
N LYS A 634 -1.62 4.21 33.50
CA LYS A 634 -1.60 5.43 34.31
C LYS A 634 -2.99 5.96 34.71
N GLY A 635 -4.07 5.25 34.37
CA GLY A 635 -5.43 5.58 34.83
C GLY A 635 -6.31 6.36 33.86
N ALA A 636 -5.96 6.39 32.56
CA ALA A 636 -6.82 7.00 31.55
C ALA A 636 -8.18 6.28 31.47
N LYS A 637 -9.26 7.06 31.49
CA LYS A 637 -10.64 6.59 31.39
C LYS A 637 -10.93 6.14 29.95
N VAL A 638 -11.15 4.84 29.78
CA VAL A 638 -11.38 4.21 28.46
C VAL A 638 -12.70 4.59 27.75
N ASN A 639 -13.62 5.23 28.49
CA ASN A 639 -15.00 5.48 28.04
C ASN A 639 -15.36 6.98 27.89
N VAL A 640 -14.39 7.88 27.98
CA VAL A 640 -14.65 9.32 27.76
C VAL A 640 -15.14 9.53 26.33
N LYS A 641 -16.14 10.40 26.21
CA LYS A 641 -16.79 10.74 24.94
C LYS A 641 -16.38 12.14 24.52
N ASN A 642 -15.98 12.28 23.27
CA ASN A 642 -15.76 13.59 22.69
C ASN A 642 -17.07 14.31 22.33
N MET A 643 -17.01 15.50 21.72
CA MET A 643 -18.21 16.26 21.32
C MET A 643 -19.09 15.55 20.28
N GLU A 644 -18.54 14.59 19.53
CA GLU A 644 -19.30 13.72 18.64
C GLU A 644 -19.86 12.48 19.37
N ASN A 645 -19.81 12.45 20.70
CA ASN A 645 -20.11 11.31 21.57
C ASN A 645 -19.28 10.04 21.29
N ARG A 646 -18.13 10.17 20.61
CA ARG A 646 -17.26 9.04 20.25
C ARG A 646 -16.31 8.71 21.39
N THR A 647 -16.21 7.42 21.71
CA THR A 647 -15.22 6.86 22.65
C THR A 647 -13.96 6.38 21.91
N PRO A 648 -12.82 6.14 22.60
CA PRO A 648 -11.66 5.51 22.00
C PRO A 648 -11.98 4.21 21.23
N LEU A 649 -12.95 3.41 21.70
CA LEU A 649 -13.36 2.18 21.02
C LEU A 649 -14.02 2.44 19.64
N HIS A 650 -14.76 3.55 19.47
CA HIS A 650 -15.25 3.96 18.16
C HIS A 650 -14.10 4.24 17.20
N ILE A 651 -13.05 4.89 17.70
CA ILE A 651 -11.88 5.24 16.90
C ILE A 651 -11.08 4.00 16.54
N ALA A 652 -10.83 3.09 17.48
CA ALA A 652 -10.17 1.82 17.24
C ALA A 652 -10.89 1.00 16.15
N ALA A 653 -12.23 0.92 16.23
CA ALA A 653 -13.05 0.28 15.21
C ALA A 653 -12.96 0.98 13.84
N ARG A 654 -12.91 2.32 13.83
CA ARG A 654 -12.82 3.13 12.60
C ARG A 654 -11.44 3.06 11.92
N VAL A 655 -10.35 3.11 12.68
CA VAL A 655 -8.99 3.01 12.14
C VAL A 655 -8.61 1.57 11.81
N GLY A 656 -9.36 0.59 12.33
CA GLY A 656 -9.14 -0.81 12.02
C GLY A 656 -7.95 -1.41 12.77
N ASP A 657 -7.65 -0.93 13.98
CA ASP A 657 -6.53 -1.44 14.78
C ASP A 657 -7.00 -2.53 15.76
N ILE A 658 -6.70 -3.78 15.41
CA ILE A 658 -7.18 -4.97 16.15
C ILE A 658 -6.62 -5.00 17.57
N GLU A 659 -5.34 -4.68 17.75
CA GLU A 659 -4.69 -4.79 19.07
C GLU A 659 -5.15 -3.70 20.02
N ILE A 660 -5.29 -2.46 19.54
CA ILE A 660 -5.86 -1.38 20.37
C ILE A 660 -7.32 -1.69 20.72
N LEU A 661 -8.10 -2.22 19.77
CA LEU A 661 -9.48 -2.62 20.02
C LEU A 661 -9.55 -3.69 21.12
N ARG A 662 -8.75 -4.77 21.02
CA ARG A 662 -8.67 -5.83 22.03
C ARG A 662 -8.29 -5.28 23.41
N LEU A 663 -7.27 -4.42 23.44
CA LEU A 663 -6.82 -3.80 24.69
C LEU A 663 -7.93 -2.97 25.33
N LEU A 664 -8.60 -2.10 24.57
CA LEU A 664 -9.71 -1.28 25.07
C LEU A 664 -10.87 -2.15 25.59
N ILE A 665 -11.28 -3.19 24.85
CA ILE A 665 -12.32 -4.13 25.28
C ILE A 665 -11.91 -4.81 26.60
N SER A 666 -10.68 -5.32 26.69
CA SER A 666 -10.18 -5.99 27.90
C SER A 666 -10.13 -5.08 29.13
N LYS A 667 -10.07 -3.77 28.92
CA LYS A 667 -10.03 -2.74 29.96
C LYS A 667 -11.41 -2.13 30.24
N GLY A 668 -12.49 -2.77 29.78
CA GLY A 668 -13.87 -2.37 30.10
C GLY A 668 -14.43 -1.26 29.21
N ALA A 669 -13.96 -1.15 27.97
CA ALA A 669 -14.57 -0.23 27.01
C ALA A 669 -16.04 -0.59 26.76
N ALA A 670 -16.91 0.42 26.71
CA ALA A 670 -18.33 0.28 26.49
C ALA A 670 -18.61 -0.08 25.03
N VAL A 671 -18.69 -1.39 24.76
CA VAL A 671 -18.85 -1.99 23.43
C VAL A 671 -20.08 -1.47 22.67
N ASN A 672 -21.13 -1.10 23.42
CA ASN A 672 -22.40 -0.60 22.90
C ASN A 672 -22.59 0.92 23.06
N ALA A 673 -21.50 1.66 23.33
CA ALA A 673 -21.55 3.12 23.36
C ALA A 673 -22.09 3.66 22.03
N ARG A 674 -22.81 4.78 22.08
CA ARG A 674 -23.40 5.43 20.91
C ARG A 674 -22.85 6.83 20.72
N ASP A 675 -22.47 7.13 19.48
CA ASP A 675 -22.02 8.44 19.04
C ASP A 675 -23.21 9.39 18.73
N PHE A 676 -22.92 10.61 18.26
CA PHE A 676 -23.92 11.63 17.95
C PHE A 676 -24.91 11.20 16.86
N HIS A 677 -24.48 10.32 15.95
CA HIS A 677 -25.32 9.72 14.92
C HIS A 677 -26.02 8.44 15.42
N GLY A 678 -25.94 8.15 16.72
CA GLY A 678 -26.47 6.94 17.33
C GLY A 678 -25.72 5.68 16.93
N GLU A 679 -24.57 5.80 16.27
CA GLU A 679 -23.78 4.67 15.79
C GLU A 679 -22.96 4.09 16.94
N ALA A 680 -22.92 2.76 16.99
CA ALA A 680 -22.04 2.00 17.89
C ALA A 680 -20.72 1.66 17.18
N PRO A 681 -19.64 1.29 17.90
CA PRO A 681 -18.38 0.84 17.31
C PRO A 681 -18.56 -0.25 16.23
N LEU A 682 -19.55 -1.14 16.42
CA LEU A 682 -19.91 -2.19 15.44
C LEU A 682 -20.32 -1.60 14.08
N HIS A 683 -21.05 -0.49 14.04
CA HIS A 683 -21.45 0.16 12.78
C HIS A 683 -20.24 0.70 12.04
N LEU A 684 -19.29 1.29 12.77
CA LEU A 684 -18.05 1.83 12.18
C LEU A 684 -17.17 0.70 11.65
N ALA A 685 -17.03 -0.40 12.41
CA ALA A 685 -16.29 -1.58 11.98
C ALA A 685 -16.87 -2.21 10.70
N VAL A 686 -18.20 -2.30 10.61
CA VAL A 686 -18.90 -2.80 9.42
C VAL A 686 -18.69 -1.89 8.21
N ARG A 687 -18.72 -0.57 8.40
CA ARG A 687 -18.45 0.40 7.32
C ARG A 687 -17.01 0.32 6.82
N VAL A 688 -16.05 0.10 7.73
CA VAL A 688 -14.64 -0.14 7.40
C VAL A 688 -14.47 -1.49 6.68
N GLY A 689 -15.32 -2.47 6.95
CA GLY A 689 -15.29 -3.78 6.32
C GLY A 689 -14.31 -4.77 6.95
N ASN A 690 -13.90 -4.55 8.20
CA ASN A 690 -12.96 -5.43 8.90
C ASN A 690 -13.72 -6.52 9.69
N GLU A 691 -13.85 -7.71 9.09
CA GLU A 691 -14.55 -8.87 9.66
C GLU A 691 -14.00 -9.28 11.03
N ILE A 692 -12.67 -9.24 11.23
CA ILE A 692 -12.03 -9.60 12.50
C ILE A 692 -12.48 -8.66 13.62
N ILE A 693 -12.56 -7.36 13.35
CA ILE A 693 -13.02 -6.38 14.34
C ILE A 693 -14.52 -6.55 14.64
N VAL A 694 -15.31 -6.88 13.61
CA VAL A 694 -16.74 -7.17 13.77
C VAL A 694 -16.93 -8.40 14.66
N ASP A 695 -16.21 -9.48 14.40
CA ASP A 695 -16.21 -10.68 15.25
C ASP A 695 -15.82 -10.34 16.68
N LEU A 696 -14.73 -9.59 16.89
CA LEU A 696 -14.28 -9.22 18.23
C LEU A 696 -15.29 -8.38 19.00
N LEU A 697 -15.97 -7.45 18.32
CA LEU A 697 -17.00 -6.64 18.94
C LEU A 697 -18.22 -7.50 19.29
N LEU A 698 -18.65 -8.39 18.40
CA LEU A 698 -19.78 -9.30 18.65
C LEU A 698 -19.49 -10.28 19.79
N ASP A 699 -18.30 -10.88 19.81
CA ASP A 699 -17.84 -11.78 20.88
C ASP A 699 -17.72 -11.03 22.22
N ALA A 700 -17.41 -9.73 22.20
CA ALA A 700 -17.42 -8.85 23.36
C ALA A 700 -18.82 -8.33 23.76
N GLY A 701 -19.90 -8.84 23.15
CA GLY A 701 -21.27 -8.49 23.48
C GLY A 701 -21.81 -7.25 22.78
N ALA A 702 -21.25 -6.87 21.62
CA ALA A 702 -21.86 -5.85 20.77
C ALA A 702 -23.28 -6.28 20.35
N ASN A 703 -24.24 -5.38 20.49
CA ASN A 703 -25.59 -5.61 20.07
C ASN A 703 -25.66 -5.52 18.53
N ILE A 704 -25.81 -6.68 17.89
CA ILE A 704 -25.95 -6.80 16.44
C ILE A 704 -27.16 -6.03 15.88
N GLU A 705 -28.18 -5.84 16.73
CA GLU A 705 -29.41 -5.08 16.45
C GLU A 705 -29.36 -3.63 16.94
N ALA A 706 -28.18 -3.11 17.30
CA ALA A 706 -28.02 -1.70 17.60
C ALA A 706 -28.50 -0.85 16.41
N ARG A 707 -29.19 0.24 16.71
CA ARG A 707 -29.79 1.13 15.70
C ARG A 707 -29.19 2.52 15.78
N GLY A 708 -28.67 3.00 14.65
CA GLY A 708 -28.28 4.39 14.43
C GLY A 708 -29.46 5.37 14.44
N GLN A 709 -29.17 6.66 14.25
CA GLN A 709 -30.17 7.72 14.26
C GLN A 709 -31.20 7.58 13.13
N SER A 710 -30.86 6.97 12.00
CA SER A 710 -31.82 6.65 10.93
C SER A 710 -32.61 5.35 11.17
N GLY A 711 -32.32 4.64 12.27
CA GLY A 711 -32.85 3.31 12.54
C GLY A 711 -32.11 2.18 11.79
N ASN A 712 -31.03 2.50 11.08
CA ASN A 712 -30.20 1.50 10.40
C ASN A 712 -29.48 0.62 11.43
N THR A 713 -29.45 -0.69 11.18
CA THR A 713 -28.61 -1.67 11.89
C THR A 713 -27.30 -1.89 11.14
N SER A 714 -26.36 -2.62 11.74
CA SER A 714 -25.13 -3.07 11.07
C SER A 714 -25.40 -3.80 9.76
N LEU A 715 -26.45 -4.64 9.69
CA LEU A 715 -26.83 -5.33 8.46
C LEU A 715 -27.21 -4.34 7.34
N HIS A 716 -27.93 -3.27 7.66
CA HIS A 716 -28.23 -2.22 6.69
C HIS A 716 -26.96 -1.56 6.17
N GLY A 717 -26.00 -1.27 7.04
CA GLY A 717 -24.70 -0.70 6.66
C GLY A 717 -23.90 -1.63 5.75
N ALA A 718 -23.86 -2.93 6.04
CA ALA A 718 -23.17 -3.92 5.21
C ALA A 718 -23.82 -4.07 3.82
N VAL A 719 -25.15 -4.01 3.74
CA VAL A 719 -25.89 -4.00 2.48
C VAL A 719 -25.64 -2.71 1.70
N GLU A 720 -25.65 -1.56 2.37
CA GLU A 720 -25.39 -0.24 1.78
C GLU A 720 -23.97 -0.12 1.20
N THR A 721 -22.97 -0.67 1.89
CA THR A 721 -21.59 -0.76 1.39
C THR A 721 -21.39 -1.86 0.36
N ARG A 722 -22.43 -2.67 0.08
CA ARG A 722 -22.41 -3.82 -0.83
C ARG A 722 -21.31 -4.83 -0.50
N ASN A 723 -20.98 -4.98 0.78
CA ASN A 723 -19.97 -5.92 1.25
C ASN A 723 -20.63 -7.28 1.52
N MET A 724 -20.51 -8.20 0.56
CA MET A 724 -21.17 -9.51 0.61
C MET A 724 -20.67 -10.37 1.76
N ALA A 725 -19.36 -10.37 2.03
CA ALA A 725 -18.77 -11.14 3.13
C ALA A 725 -19.31 -10.67 4.47
N MET A 726 -19.38 -9.35 4.67
CA MET A 726 -19.93 -8.75 5.88
C MET A 726 -21.43 -9.00 6.04
N VAL A 727 -22.20 -8.99 4.94
CA VAL A 727 -23.64 -9.36 4.98
C VAL A 727 -23.79 -10.82 5.41
N ARG A 728 -23.01 -11.75 4.86
CA ARG A 728 -23.03 -13.16 5.28
C ARG A 728 -22.65 -13.29 6.75
N LEU A 729 -21.54 -12.70 7.16
CA LEU A 729 -21.06 -12.72 8.55
C LEU A 729 -22.13 -12.26 9.52
N LEU A 730 -22.76 -11.11 9.28
CA LEU A 730 -23.80 -10.58 10.16
C LEU A 730 -25.05 -11.47 10.19
N LEU A 731 -25.48 -12.01 9.05
CA LEU A 731 -26.62 -12.94 9.01
C LEU A 731 -26.29 -14.26 9.74
N ASP A 732 -25.07 -14.78 9.55
CA ASP A 732 -24.60 -16.00 10.20
C ASP A 732 -24.43 -15.81 11.72
N LYS A 733 -24.13 -14.57 12.16
CA LYS A 733 -24.14 -14.14 13.57
C LYS A 733 -25.54 -13.76 14.09
N GLY A 734 -26.59 -13.98 13.29
CA GLY A 734 -27.99 -13.85 13.72
C GLY A 734 -28.60 -12.46 13.59
N ALA A 735 -28.08 -11.59 12.70
CA ALA A 735 -28.70 -10.30 12.42
C ALA A 735 -30.13 -10.46 11.85
N ASP A 736 -31.06 -9.64 12.31
CA ASP A 736 -32.45 -9.66 11.87
C ASP A 736 -32.54 -9.18 10.41
N ILE A 737 -32.79 -10.14 9.52
CA ILE A 737 -32.97 -9.92 8.08
C ILE A 737 -34.19 -9.03 7.77
N GLU A 738 -35.11 -8.89 8.73
CA GLU A 738 -36.34 -8.12 8.63
C GLU A 738 -36.30 -6.78 9.39
N ALA A 739 -35.13 -6.41 9.92
CA ALA A 739 -34.95 -5.20 10.70
C ALA A 739 -35.45 -3.95 9.95
N LYS A 740 -36.11 -3.04 10.66
CA LYS A 740 -36.72 -1.84 10.07
C LYS A 740 -35.93 -0.58 10.40
N THR A 741 -35.65 0.23 9.38
CA THR A 741 -35.21 1.61 9.53
C THR A 741 -36.37 2.51 9.97
N ARG A 742 -36.09 3.78 10.31
CA ARG A 742 -37.15 4.78 10.62
C ARG A 742 -38.09 5.04 9.45
N HIS A 743 -37.67 4.75 8.22
CA HIS A 743 -38.50 4.87 7.03
C HIS A 743 -39.26 3.57 6.69
N LYS A 744 -39.26 2.60 7.61
CA LYS A 744 -39.77 1.23 7.41
C LYS A 744 -39.09 0.48 6.26
N GLY A 745 -37.91 0.95 5.82
CA GLY A 745 -37.05 0.19 4.91
C GLY A 745 -36.48 -1.02 5.64
N ARG A 746 -36.31 -2.13 4.92
CA ARG A 746 -35.68 -3.37 5.41
C ARG A 746 -34.38 -3.60 4.64
N PRO A 747 -33.49 -4.53 5.06
CA PRO A 747 -32.28 -4.87 4.31
C PRO A 747 -32.54 -5.11 2.81
N LEU A 748 -33.64 -5.80 2.44
CA LEU A 748 -33.99 -6.01 1.03
C LEU A 748 -34.31 -4.71 0.28
N HIS A 749 -34.98 -3.74 0.92
CA HIS A 749 -35.18 -2.41 0.30
C HIS A 749 -33.85 -1.68 0.10
N VAL A 750 -32.92 -1.77 1.06
CA VAL A 750 -31.58 -1.19 0.91
C VAL A 750 -30.80 -1.90 -0.21
N ALA A 751 -30.90 -3.21 -0.34
CA ALA A 751 -30.27 -3.96 -1.42
C ALA A 751 -30.82 -3.59 -2.81
N VAL A 752 -32.14 -3.37 -2.92
CA VAL A 752 -32.77 -2.90 -4.16
C VAL A 752 -32.40 -1.45 -4.48
N SER A 753 -32.54 -0.52 -3.53
CA SER A 753 -32.16 0.89 -3.74
C SER A 753 -30.66 1.08 -4.05
N THR A 754 -29.81 0.19 -3.52
CA THR A 754 -28.38 0.12 -3.86
C THR A 754 -28.11 -0.76 -5.08
N ARG A 755 -29.13 -1.22 -5.83
CA ARG A 755 -29.01 -1.98 -7.08
C ARG A 755 -28.18 -3.26 -6.99
N SER A 756 -28.11 -3.88 -5.82
CA SER A 756 -27.32 -5.10 -5.59
C SER A 756 -28.18 -6.34 -5.74
N THR A 757 -28.25 -6.88 -6.96
CA THR A 757 -28.99 -8.12 -7.27
C THR A 757 -28.46 -9.31 -6.48
N VAL A 758 -27.13 -9.42 -6.33
CA VAL A 758 -26.47 -10.52 -5.61
C VAL A 758 -26.80 -10.51 -4.11
N ILE A 759 -26.82 -9.34 -3.48
CA ILE A 759 -27.20 -9.24 -2.06
C ILE A 759 -28.71 -9.45 -1.90
N SER A 760 -29.53 -8.92 -2.81
CA SER A 760 -30.98 -9.16 -2.80
C SER A 760 -31.29 -10.65 -2.93
N GLN A 761 -30.59 -11.33 -3.84
CA GLN A 761 -30.63 -12.78 -4.03
C GLN A 761 -30.27 -13.52 -2.73
N LEU A 762 -29.14 -13.19 -2.09
CA LEU A 762 -28.75 -13.79 -0.80
C LEU A 762 -29.80 -13.55 0.28
N LEU A 763 -30.32 -12.32 0.42
CA LEU A 763 -31.31 -12.00 1.43
C LEU A 763 -32.57 -12.84 1.21
N LEU A 764 -33.05 -12.94 -0.03
CA LEU A 764 -34.21 -13.78 -0.39
C LEU A 764 -33.94 -15.26 -0.13
N ASP A 765 -32.74 -15.77 -0.44
CA ASP A 765 -32.34 -17.16 -0.16
C ASP A 765 -32.28 -17.45 1.35
N ARG A 766 -31.98 -16.42 2.16
CA ARG A 766 -31.99 -16.48 3.62
C ARG A 766 -33.37 -16.18 4.23
N GLY A 767 -34.42 -16.15 3.41
CA GLY A 767 -35.81 -16.03 3.86
C GLY A 767 -36.32 -14.61 4.06
N ALA A 768 -35.66 -13.60 3.47
CA ALA A 768 -36.18 -12.23 3.50
C ALA A 768 -37.58 -12.15 2.89
N ASN A 769 -38.47 -11.41 3.52
CA ASN A 769 -39.81 -11.18 3.00
C ASN A 769 -39.71 -10.46 1.66
N LEU A 770 -40.41 -11.00 0.65
CA LEU A 770 -40.46 -10.46 -0.71
C LEU A 770 -41.39 -9.25 -0.85
N GLU A 771 -42.41 -9.14 0.01
CA GLU A 771 -43.46 -8.12 -0.04
C GLU A 771 -43.47 -7.12 1.14
N PRO A 772 -42.34 -6.71 1.73
CA PRO A 772 -42.35 -5.72 2.78
C PRO A 772 -42.73 -4.36 2.19
N LYS A 773 -43.58 -3.61 2.88
CA LYS A 773 -43.94 -2.25 2.48
C LYS A 773 -43.16 -1.21 3.28
N ASN A 774 -42.49 -0.29 2.59
CA ASN A 774 -41.86 0.88 3.20
C ASN A 774 -42.92 1.93 3.62
N ARG A 775 -42.50 3.12 4.12
CA ARG A 775 -43.44 4.19 4.53
C ARG A 775 -44.33 4.71 3.39
N ALA A 776 -43.89 4.63 2.14
CA ALA A 776 -44.70 4.97 0.96
C ALA A 776 -45.61 3.82 0.49
N GLY A 777 -45.63 2.70 1.20
CA GLY A 777 -46.35 1.50 0.79
C GLY A 777 -45.70 0.80 -0.42
N GLU A 778 -44.49 1.20 -0.82
CA GLU A 778 -43.74 0.59 -1.92
C GLU A 778 -43.12 -0.73 -1.42
N THR A 779 -43.19 -1.76 -2.26
CA THR A 779 -42.49 -3.05 -2.08
C THR A 779 -41.15 -3.02 -2.82
N PRO A 780 -40.24 -3.99 -2.59
CA PRO A 780 -39.00 -4.10 -3.37
C PRO A 780 -39.24 -4.05 -4.89
N LEU A 781 -40.32 -4.68 -5.38
CA LEU A 781 -40.71 -4.66 -6.80
C LEU A 781 -41.07 -3.24 -7.28
N HIS A 782 -41.73 -2.44 -6.45
CA HIS A 782 -42.04 -1.04 -6.77
C HIS A 782 -40.77 -0.19 -6.88
N GLU A 783 -39.82 -0.35 -5.94
CA GLU A 783 -38.55 0.39 -5.97
C GLU A 783 -37.70 0.01 -7.19
N ALA A 784 -37.54 -1.29 -7.46
CA ALA A 784 -36.81 -1.78 -8.63
C ALA A 784 -37.44 -1.29 -9.95
N SER A 785 -38.78 -1.28 -10.03
CA SER A 785 -39.52 -0.82 -11.21
C SER A 785 -39.40 0.69 -11.44
N LYS A 786 -39.37 1.47 -10.36
CA LYS A 786 -39.15 2.92 -10.38
C LYS A 786 -37.69 3.28 -10.72
N GLY A 787 -36.74 2.43 -10.35
CA GLY A 787 -35.31 2.58 -10.58
C GLY A 787 -34.83 2.14 -11.97
N GLY A 788 -35.65 1.39 -12.71
CA GLY A 788 -35.29 0.89 -14.05
C GLY A 788 -34.46 -0.39 -14.03
N GLU A 789 -34.54 -1.20 -12.96
CA GLU A 789 -33.61 -2.29 -12.70
C GLU A 789 -34.11 -3.64 -13.24
N GLU A 790 -33.93 -3.88 -14.54
CA GLU A 790 -34.43 -5.09 -15.23
C GLU A 790 -34.05 -6.41 -14.57
N ALA A 791 -32.76 -6.60 -14.25
CA ALA A 791 -32.29 -7.81 -13.58
C ALA A 791 -32.88 -7.99 -12.17
N MET A 792 -33.08 -6.89 -11.44
CA MET A 792 -33.68 -6.94 -10.10
C MET A 792 -35.19 -7.25 -10.18
N VAL A 793 -35.89 -6.62 -11.14
CA VAL A 793 -37.31 -6.90 -11.37
C VAL A 793 -37.49 -8.36 -11.78
N GLN A 794 -36.65 -8.87 -12.71
CA GLN A 794 -36.70 -10.28 -13.11
C GLN A 794 -36.47 -11.21 -11.91
N LEU A 795 -35.41 -10.95 -11.11
CA LEU A 795 -35.15 -11.69 -9.89
C LEU A 795 -36.37 -11.72 -8.95
N LEU A 796 -36.96 -10.56 -8.64
CA LEU A 796 -38.10 -10.48 -7.74
C LEU A 796 -39.32 -11.25 -8.29
N LEU A 797 -39.56 -11.19 -9.61
CA LEU A 797 -40.64 -11.93 -10.26
C LEU A 797 -40.39 -13.44 -10.26
N ASP A 798 -39.16 -13.88 -10.49
CA ASP A 798 -38.77 -15.30 -10.42
C ASP A 798 -38.97 -15.86 -8.99
N ARG A 799 -38.89 -14.99 -7.97
CA ARG A 799 -39.22 -15.31 -6.57
C ARG A 799 -40.70 -15.17 -6.22
N GLY A 800 -41.55 -14.82 -7.19
CA GLY A 800 -43.00 -14.78 -7.05
C GLY A 800 -43.57 -13.44 -6.58
N ALA A 801 -42.87 -12.32 -6.80
CA ALA A 801 -43.33 -11.01 -6.34
C ALA A 801 -44.69 -10.64 -6.94
N ASP A 802 -45.57 -10.02 -6.14
CA ASP A 802 -46.91 -9.67 -6.56
C ASP A 802 -46.94 -8.39 -7.41
N VAL A 803 -46.99 -8.58 -8.73
CA VAL A 803 -47.20 -7.50 -9.71
C VAL A 803 -48.47 -6.68 -9.47
N GLY A 804 -49.46 -7.23 -8.75
CA GLY A 804 -50.72 -6.56 -8.43
C GLY A 804 -50.67 -5.62 -7.22
N ALA A 805 -49.60 -5.70 -6.41
CA ALA A 805 -49.45 -4.94 -5.19
C ALA A 805 -49.54 -3.42 -5.46
N LYS A 806 -50.18 -2.69 -4.54
CA LYS A 806 -50.38 -1.24 -4.64
C LYS A 806 -49.67 -0.49 -3.52
N THR A 807 -49.06 0.63 -3.89
CA THR A 807 -48.53 1.67 -3.00
C THR A 807 -49.64 2.40 -2.23
N THR A 808 -49.28 3.25 -1.26
CA THR A 808 -50.26 4.10 -0.56
C THR A 808 -50.97 5.09 -1.49
N LYS A 809 -50.37 5.40 -2.64
CA LYS A 809 -50.97 6.24 -3.70
C LYS A 809 -51.76 5.41 -4.74
N GLY A 810 -51.99 4.13 -4.49
CA GLY A 810 -52.75 3.24 -5.37
C GLY A 810 -52.02 2.79 -6.65
N LYS A 811 -50.75 3.21 -6.85
CA LYS A 811 -49.94 2.84 -8.02
C LYS A 811 -49.35 1.43 -7.88
N GLN A 812 -49.34 0.67 -8.98
CA GLN A 812 -48.65 -0.61 -9.12
C GLN A 812 -47.20 -0.39 -9.60
N ALA A 813 -46.36 -1.43 -9.50
CA ALA A 813 -45.00 -1.43 -10.01
C ALA A 813 -44.91 -1.00 -11.49
N ARG A 814 -45.86 -1.47 -12.32
CA ARG A 814 -46.01 -1.09 -13.73
C ARG A 814 -46.24 0.41 -13.91
N ASP A 815 -47.10 1.02 -13.10
CA ASP A 815 -47.41 2.45 -13.20
C ASP A 815 -46.20 3.30 -12.87
N LEU A 816 -45.36 2.84 -11.92
CA LEU A 816 -44.10 3.50 -11.58
C LEU A 816 -43.09 3.40 -12.73
N ALA A 817 -42.90 2.21 -13.31
CA ALA A 817 -42.05 2.00 -14.48
C ALA A 817 -42.50 2.87 -15.67
N LEU A 818 -43.80 2.93 -15.95
CA LEU A 818 -44.38 3.75 -17.02
C LEU A 818 -44.16 5.25 -16.75
N SER A 819 -44.37 5.71 -15.51
CA SER A 819 -44.16 7.13 -15.15
C SER A 819 -42.71 7.59 -15.28
N LYS A 820 -41.75 6.65 -15.24
CA LYS A 820 -40.32 6.87 -15.43
C LYS A 820 -39.83 6.51 -16.84
N LYS A 821 -40.75 6.12 -17.74
CA LYS A 821 -40.48 5.73 -19.13
C LYS A 821 -39.59 4.48 -19.29
N HIS A 822 -39.59 3.57 -18.32
CA HIS A 822 -38.90 2.27 -18.40
C HIS A 822 -39.73 1.24 -19.19
N MET A 823 -39.81 1.42 -20.51
CA MET A 823 -40.74 0.65 -21.36
C MET A 823 -40.44 -0.85 -21.44
N ALA A 824 -39.18 -1.26 -21.32
CA ALA A 824 -38.80 -2.67 -21.24
C ALA A 824 -39.40 -3.35 -20.00
N LEU A 825 -39.29 -2.70 -18.84
CA LEU A 825 -39.93 -3.15 -17.59
C LEU A 825 -41.45 -3.19 -17.67
N VAL A 826 -42.08 -2.23 -18.34
CA VAL A 826 -43.54 -2.25 -18.55
C VAL A 826 -43.96 -3.52 -19.29
N ARG A 827 -43.23 -3.89 -20.36
CA ARG A 827 -43.50 -5.14 -21.12
C ARG A 827 -43.27 -6.39 -20.26
N LEU A 828 -42.19 -6.39 -19.48
CA LEU A 828 -41.83 -7.50 -18.60
C LEU A 828 -42.87 -7.72 -17.50
N LEU A 829 -43.34 -6.66 -16.85
CA LEU A 829 -44.42 -6.69 -15.86
C LEU A 829 -45.78 -7.06 -16.48
N ASP A 830 -46.08 -6.59 -17.70
CA ASP A 830 -47.30 -6.95 -18.44
C ASP A 830 -47.33 -8.45 -18.82
N ASN A 831 -46.16 -9.03 -19.13
CA ASN A 831 -46.04 -10.46 -19.40
C ASN A 831 -46.18 -11.30 -18.12
N ALA A 832 -45.55 -10.88 -17.02
CA ALA A 832 -45.68 -11.57 -15.73
C ALA A 832 -47.11 -11.55 -15.16
N LYS A 833 -47.91 -10.55 -15.53
CA LYS A 833 -49.35 -10.51 -15.19
C LYS A 833 -50.19 -11.54 -15.94
N LYS A 834 -49.74 -12.00 -17.12
CA LYS A 834 -50.44 -13.00 -17.94
C LYS A 834 -50.13 -14.45 -17.55
N THR A 835 -49.04 -14.69 -16.80
CA THR A 835 -48.56 -16.03 -16.46
C THR A 835 -49.00 -16.56 -15.09
N LYS A 836 -49.66 -15.75 -14.23
CA LYS A 836 -50.34 -16.29 -13.04
C LYS A 836 -51.56 -17.12 -13.49
N PRO A 837 -51.64 -18.43 -13.19
CA PRO A 837 -52.87 -19.19 -13.39
C PRO A 837 -53.95 -18.57 -12.53
N VAL A 838 -55.15 -18.45 -13.10
CA VAL A 838 -56.37 -18.19 -12.34
C VAL A 838 -56.57 -19.37 -11.39
N GLU A 839 -56.12 -19.27 -10.14
CA GLU A 839 -56.68 -20.11 -9.08
C GLU A 839 -58.15 -19.71 -8.93
N GLU A 840 -59.00 -20.54 -9.53
CA GLU A 840 -60.44 -20.47 -9.36
C GLU A 840 -60.78 -20.52 -7.87
N LYS A 841 -61.53 -19.51 -7.45
CA LYS A 841 -62.24 -19.46 -6.18
C LYS A 841 -63.11 -20.72 -6.02
N SER A 842 -62.62 -21.73 -5.33
CA SER A 842 -63.47 -22.72 -4.69
C SER A 842 -62.84 -23.26 -3.40
N SER A 843 -63.11 -22.58 -2.29
CA SER A 843 -63.20 -23.22 -0.99
C SER A 843 -63.99 -22.33 -0.06
N LYS A 844 -65.25 -22.71 0.14
CA LYS A 844 -66.08 -22.26 1.25
C LYS A 844 -65.31 -22.50 2.54
N VAL A 845 -64.95 -21.44 3.23
CA VAL A 845 -64.60 -21.51 4.65
C VAL A 845 -65.88 -21.82 5.40
N VAL A 846 -66.05 -23.08 5.77
CA VAL A 846 -66.91 -23.47 6.89
C VAL A 846 -66.18 -23.06 8.15
N THR A 847 -66.70 -22.06 8.83
CA THR A 847 -66.23 -21.60 10.14
C THR A 847 -66.43 -22.70 11.17
N LYS A 848 -65.34 -23.24 11.72
CA LYS A 848 -65.34 -24.03 12.96
C LYS A 848 -65.26 -23.07 14.15
N GLU A 849 -66.40 -22.55 14.55
CA GLU A 849 -66.68 -22.14 15.93
C GLU A 849 -68.11 -22.56 16.22
N GLU A 850 -68.29 -23.81 16.65
CA GLU A 850 -69.32 -24.29 17.56
C GLU A 850 -69.15 -25.80 17.76
N ILE A 851 -69.53 -26.27 18.95
CA ILE A 851 -69.42 -27.64 19.48
C ILE A 851 -68.12 -27.91 20.27
N GLN A 852 -68.06 -27.26 21.43
CA GLN A 852 -67.89 -28.02 22.67
C GLN A 852 -69.27 -28.59 23.05
N VAL A 853 -69.27 -29.76 23.71
CA VAL A 853 -70.37 -30.44 24.45
C VAL A 853 -70.79 -31.79 23.86
N GLN A 854 -70.52 -32.80 24.70
CA GLN A 854 -71.10 -34.15 24.84
C GLN A 854 -70.46 -35.36 24.12
N ASN A 855 -69.82 -36.14 25.00
CA ASN A 855 -69.51 -37.59 25.00
C ASN A 855 -68.28 -38.06 24.23
#